data_AF-A0A7R9UPC8-F1
#
_entry.id   AF-A0A7R9UPC8-F1
#
_cell.length_a   1.000
_cell.length_b   1.000
_cell.length_c   1.000
_cell.angle_alpha   90.00
_cell.angle_beta   90.00
_cell.angle_gamma   90.00
#
_symmetry.space_group_name_H-M   'P 1'
#
loop_
_entity.id
_entity.type
_entity.pdbx_description
1 polymer ?
#
loop_
_entity_poly.entity_id
_entity_poly.type
_entity_poly.pdbx_seq_one_letter_code
_entity_poly.pdbx_strand_id
1 'polypeptide(L)'
;MPEPMRTAPSFASHASGPVPRLAEKPRRMYSSSVSLGYDDSTLIGSLRKRVIASFARIPADWDTNVFITTWNYIRFGHLHTLRSMQPLLYPIASQEERSELYRSYGIRSTGTLNLLTWRRSALVACFVIALGASTLLAAVARTSSDDLYVMEQTSYLPTNGTALRDCQYEAQQPIYVAYKSPGGNTSFYTYAQPDRRECTMPFVEYQSKIVQIALARTALPAKQIDVILDVILAAFAWIALVPTLMALSRWHRYGLSLRLVSAAWLLTFVTPFLVSIIPVRMFVDWDAMDAIFADYAAEFRTHFGTATYEQTLLDLCGFVSGYAGDDPAAIVDNVCNVVDRLPTSVDGSAFATINANLAAAKVACEQARQLIGAGTDQMYLAQAKGICASVTPFLDGSEGGAGSAELMLVVSKLIEQMRGYVELTIGLAHALMSFQIMVPAAISLAPGLIRGAMRAKTLVPQSSIPGMFILMLPWLYCPLVWCMYNIIFQLLGNLIMLMGLLLLAYGPMTYFVLGLHFNVTKPMTDHKMRQVLTWMNYYIIMYTSVAYSCIVYFIFFTDARELIENALKEFKNPQLALAILFSILSKYLYTTLMGVDFMVHEIAEQRRWETYLSTGVMPFADVRKLHMSDEARDGVKRLMYERTARLDELARIVNDKTAS
;
A
#
# COMPACT_ATOMS: atom_id res chain seq x y z
N MET A 1 -17.95 27.53 75.40
CA MET A 1 -19.16 27.01 74.75
C MET A 1 -18.75 25.82 73.89
N PRO A 2 -18.95 24.60 74.41
CA PRO A 2 -18.67 23.34 73.73
C PRO A 2 -19.97 22.60 73.34
N GLU A 3 -19.76 21.45 72.67
CA GLU A 3 -20.66 20.28 72.52
C GLU A 3 -21.78 20.27 71.45
N PRO A 4 -22.27 19.08 71.00
CA PRO A 4 -21.74 17.73 71.21
C PRO A 4 -21.78 16.75 70.01
N MET A 5 -21.04 15.65 70.22
CA MET A 5 -21.18 14.30 69.65
C MET A 5 -22.61 13.73 69.69
N ARG A 6 -22.93 12.86 68.73
CA ARG A 6 -23.98 11.81 68.82
C ARG A 6 -23.42 10.53 68.19
N THR A 7 -23.03 9.55 69.02
CA THR A 7 -23.78 8.34 69.46
C THR A 7 -24.04 7.31 68.35
N ALA A 8 -23.42 6.15 68.54
CA ALA A 8 -23.74 4.87 67.91
C ALA A 8 -25.16 4.37 68.25
N PRO A 9 -25.64 3.35 67.53
CA PRO A 9 -26.38 2.28 68.18
C PRO A 9 -25.80 0.89 67.90
N SER A 10 -25.93 0.06 68.92
CA SER A 10 -25.59 -1.35 69.04
C SER A 10 -26.56 -2.29 68.30
N PHE A 11 -26.00 -3.40 67.81
CA PHE A 11 -26.54 -4.76 67.67
C PHE A 11 -28.06 -5.00 67.74
N ALA A 12 -28.58 -5.59 66.66
CA ALA A 12 -29.69 -6.54 66.71
C ALA A 12 -29.37 -7.74 65.80
N SER A 13 -29.29 -8.91 66.43
CA SER A 13 -29.22 -10.23 65.83
C SER A 13 -30.54 -10.61 65.15
N HIS A 14 -30.51 -11.02 63.88
CA HIS A 14 -31.61 -11.79 63.29
C HIS A 14 -31.13 -12.79 62.23
N ALA A 15 -31.34 -14.07 62.59
CA ALA A 15 -31.84 -15.16 61.78
C ALA A 15 -31.32 -15.35 60.35
N SER A 16 -30.56 -16.44 60.21
CA SER A 16 -30.39 -17.23 58.99
C SER A 16 -31.73 -17.52 58.29
N GLY A 17 -31.90 -16.99 57.08
CA GLY A 17 -32.93 -17.37 56.12
C GLY A 17 -32.29 -17.72 54.77
N PRO A 18 -32.84 -18.66 54.00
CA PRO A 18 -32.24 -19.10 52.74
C PRO A 18 -32.34 -18.02 51.66
N VAL A 19 -31.20 -17.71 51.05
CA VAL A 19 -31.09 -16.80 49.90
C VAL A 19 -31.84 -17.40 48.70
N PRO A 20 -32.84 -16.72 48.11
CA PRO A 20 -33.44 -17.17 46.87
C PRO A 20 -32.47 -16.92 45.71
N ARG A 21 -32.20 -17.96 44.93
CA ARG A 21 -31.51 -17.85 43.62
C ARG A 21 -32.30 -16.90 42.73
N LEU A 22 -31.78 -15.68 42.56
CA LEU A 22 -32.21 -14.79 41.50
C LEU A 22 -31.75 -15.39 40.16
N ALA A 23 -32.71 -15.81 39.35
CA ALA A 23 -32.47 -16.18 37.97
C ALA A 23 -31.83 -15.00 37.22
N GLU A 24 -30.59 -15.18 36.79
CA GLU A 24 -29.91 -14.27 35.87
C GLU A 24 -30.73 -14.17 34.58
N LYS A 25 -31.36 -13.01 34.38
CA LYS A 25 -31.88 -12.64 33.07
C LYS A 25 -30.68 -12.48 32.12
N PRO A 26 -30.72 -13.05 30.90
CA PRO A 26 -29.68 -12.82 29.91
C PRO A 26 -29.59 -11.32 29.62
N ARG A 27 -28.40 -10.74 29.86
CA ARG A 27 -28.05 -9.39 29.41
C ARG A 27 -28.24 -9.33 27.90
N ARG A 28 -29.32 -8.69 27.45
CA ARG A 28 -29.47 -8.27 26.05
C ARG A 28 -28.37 -7.24 25.79
N MET A 29 -27.38 -7.61 24.97
CA MET A 29 -26.51 -6.63 24.31
C MET A 29 -27.42 -5.70 23.52
N TYR A 30 -27.53 -4.45 23.97
CA TYR A 30 -28.05 -3.38 23.14
C TYR A 30 -27.07 -3.19 21.98
N SER A 31 -27.41 -3.68 20.78
CA SER A 31 -26.80 -3.15 19.57
C SER A 31 -27.36 -1.74 19.40
N SER A 32 -26.65 -0.74 19.94
CA SER A 32 -26.90 0.64 19.56
C SER A 32 -26.55 0.75 18.08
N SER A 33 -27.56 0.72 17.22
CA SER A 33 -27.43 1.21 15.85
C SER A 33 -27.11 2.71 15.96
N VAL A 34 -25.83 3.05 15.89
CA VAL A 34 -25.39 4.43 15.73
C VAL A 34 -25.89 4.88 14.36
N SER A 35 -27.02 5.59 14.34
CA SER A 35 -27.44 6.34 13.18
C SER A 35 -26.44 7.49 13.00
N LEU A 36 -25.51 7.32 12.05
CA LEU A 36 -24.56 8.34 11.63
C LEU A 36 -25.32 9.54 11.05
N GLY A 37 -25.58 10.54 11.90
CA GLY A 37 -25.85 11.90 11.43
C GLY A 37 -24.55 12.51 10.94
N TYR A 38 -24.39 12.66 9.62
CA TYR A 38 -23.27 13.40 9.04
C TYR A 38 -23.40 14.87 9.45
N ASP A 39 -22.44 15.39 10.20
CA ASP A 39 -22.39 16.81 10.56
C ASP A 39 -21.82 17.64 9.39
N ASP A 40 -22.71 18.43 8.78
CA ASP A 40 -22.44 19.34 7.66
C ASP A 40 -21.49 20.50 8.04
N SER A 41 -21.14 20.65 9.33
CA SER A 41 -20.26 21.69 9.87
C SER A 41 -18.77 21.48 9.54
N THR A 42 -18.37 20.28 9.13
CA THR A 42 -16.97 19.94 8.83
C THR A 42 -16.45 20.60 7.53
N LEU A 43 -15.12 20.78 7.43
CA LEU A 43 -14.46 21.31 6.23
C LEU A 43 -14.92 20.58 4.94
N ILE A 44 -15.09 19.25 5.06
CA ILE A 44 -15.58 18.35 4.00
C ILE A 44 -17.04 18.66 3.62
N GLY A 45 -17.92 18.89 4.61
CA GLY A 45 -19.31 19.32 4.37
C GLY A 45 -19.40 20.65 3.63
N SER A 46 -18.54 21.62 4.00
CA SER A 46 -18.49 22.93 3.33
C SER A 46 -17.95 22.86 1.89
N LEU A 47 -16.99 21.95 1.64
CA LEU A 47 -16.43 21.68 0.32
C LEU A 47 -17.48 21.01 -0.59
N ARG A 48 -18.24 20.04 -0.08
CA ARG A 48 -19.34 19.39 -0.79
C ARG A 48 -20.42 20.39 -1.23
N LYS A 49 -20.89 21.26 -0.32
CA LYS A 49 -21.88 22.30 -0.68
C LYS A 49 -21.35 23.26 -1.74
N ARG A 50 -20.08 23.68 -1.65
CA ARG A 50 -19.46 24.57 -2.65
C ARG A 50 -19.29 23.90 -4.00
N VAL A 51 -18.88 22.64 -4.04
CA VAL A 51 -18.75 21.86 -5.28
C VAL A 51 -20.12 21.66 -5.94
N ILE A 52 -21.14 21.24 -5.19
CA ILE A 52 -22.51 21.08 -5.70
C ILE A 52 -23.10 22.40 -6.18
N ALA A 53 -22.90 23.50 -5.45
CA ALA A 53 -23.33 24.84 -5.87
C ALA A 53 -22.58 25.36 -7.11
N SER A 54 -21.34 24.90 -7.32
CA SER A 54 -20.56 25.22 -8.53
C SER A 54 -21.11 24.46 -9.75
N PHE A 55 -21.57 23.22 -9.58
CA PHE A 55 -22.28 22.47 -10.62
C PHE A 55 -23.65 23.07 -10.95
N ALA A 56 -24.32 23.71 -9.99
CA ALA A 56 -25.60 24.39 -10.20
C ALA A 56 -25.49 25.72 -10.98
N ARG A 57 -24.27 26.27 -11.18
CA ARG A 57 -24.01 27.46 -11.99
C ARG A 57 -23.57 27.16 -13.42
N ILE A 58 -23.67 25.91 -13.85
CA ILE A 58 -23.44 25.57 -15.26
C ILE A 58 -24.57 26.21 -16.08
N PRO A 59 -24.25 27.08 -17.06
CA PRO A 59 -25.26 27.78 -17.86
C PRO A 59 -26.22 26.78 -18.55
N ALA A 60 -27.52 27.08 -18.52
CA ALA A 60 -28.60 26.22 -19.04
C ALA A 60 -28.54 26.00 -20.56
N ASP A 61 -27.65 26.72 -21.23
CA ASP A 61 -27.25 26.65 -22.63
C ASP A 61 -26.15 25.60 -22.90
N TRP A 62 -25.87 24.72 -21.92
CA TRP A 62 -25.27 23.41 -22.20
C TRP A 62 -26.23 22.57 -23.04
N ASP A 63 -26.13 22.82 -24.35
CA ASP A 63 -26.82 22.19 -25.46
C ASP A 63 -27.13 20.72 -25.14
N THR A 64 -28.41 20.32 -25.18
CA THR A 64 -28.86 18.91 -25.04
C THR A 64 -28.05 17.96 -25.93
N ASN A 65 -27.49 18.49 -27.02
CA ASN A 65 -26.51 17.86 -27.89
C ASN A 65 -25.26 17.35 -27.18
N VAL A 66 -24.69 18.05 -26.19
CA VAL A 66 -23.49 17.61 -25.45
C VAL A 66 -23.81 16.37 -24.61
N PHE A 67 -24.96 16.37 -23.92
CA PHE A 67 -25.37 15.22 -23.12
C PHE A 67 -25.67 14.00 -23.99
N ILE A 68 -26.46 14.17 -25.06
CA ILE A 68 -26.78 13.09 -26.01
C ILE A 68 -25.50 12.57 -26.68
N THR A 69 -24.59 13.46 -27.05
CA THR A 69 -23.29 13.09 -27.64
C THR A 69 -22.42 12.31 -26.64
N THR A 70 -22.35 12.76 -25.39
CA THR A 70 -21.61 12.08 -24.32
C THR A 70 -22.22 10.70 -24.03
N TRP A 71 -23.54 10.61 -23.98
CA TRP A 71 -24.26 9.34 -23.80
C TRP A 71 -24.01 8.37 -24.95
N ASN A 72 -24.06 8.83 -26.19
CA ASN A 72 -23.73 8.02 -27.36
C ASN A 72 -22.27 7.54 -27.32
N TYR A 73 -21.32 8.38 -26.86
CA TYR A 73 -19.94 7.97 -26.68
C TYR A 73 -19.76 6.88 -25.62
N ILE A 74 -20.52 6.94 -24.52
CA ILE A 74 -20.52 5.88 -23.51
C ILE A 74 -21.11 4.59 -24.09
N ARG A 75 -22.27 4.68 -24.76
CA ARG A 75 -22.97 3.54 -25.37
C ARG A 75 -22.09 2.80 -26.39
N PHE A 76 -21.40 3.53 -27.25
CA PHE A 76 -20.53 2.98 -28.28
C PHE A 76 -19.05 2.89 -27.87
N GLY A 77 -18.74 3.10 -26.58
CA GLY A 77 -17.38 3.14 -26.07
C GLY A 77 -16.57 1.89 -26.41
N HIS A 78 -17.17 0.70 -26.32
CA HIS A 78 -16.52 -0.57 -26.66
C HIS A 78 -16.06 -0.65 -28.13
N LEU A 79 -16.86 -0.14 -29.09
CA LEU A 79 -16.48 -0.09 -30.50
C LEU A 79 -15.33 0.89 -30.74
N HIS A 80 -15.37 2.06 -30.08
CA HIS A 80 -14.28 3.02 -30.15
C HIS A 80 -13.00 2.47 -29.51
N THR A 81 -13.11 1.73 -28.40
CA THR A 81 -11.98 1.03 -27.79
C THR A 81 -11.41 -0.01 -28.74
N LEU A 82 -12.23 -0.87 -29.36
CA LEU A 82 -11.78 -1.84 -30.36
C LEU A 82 -11.07 -1.16 -31.53
N ARG A 83 -11.64 -0.10 -32.10
CA ARG A 83 -11.01 0.72 -33.16
C ARG A 83 -9.70 1.34 -32.68
N SER A 84 -9.66 1.86 -31.46
CA SER A 84 -8.45 2.43 -30.84
C SER A 84 -7.38 1.36 -30.57
N MET A 85 -7.79 0.10 -30.42
CA MET A 85 -6.93 -1.04 -30.11
C MET A 85 -6.47 -1.82 -31.36
N GLN A 86 -6.99 -1.54 -32.56
CA GLN A 86 -6.57 -2.23 -33.78
C GLN A 86 -5.09 -1.94 -34.14
N PRO A 87 -4.27 -2.95 -34.42
CA PRO A 87 -2.83 -2.78 -34.66
C PRO A 87 -2.50 -2.08 -35.99
N LEU A 88 -3.45 -2.01 -36.94
CA LEU A 88 -3.26 -1.42 -38.27
C LEU A 88 -4.30 -0.33 -38.54
N LEU A 89 -3.87 0.74 -39.21
CA LEU A 89 -4.75 1.69 -39.89
C LEU A 89 -5.30 1.04 -41.16
N TYR A 90 -6.14 0.02 -41.00
CA TYR A 90 -7.06 -0.39 -42.09
C TYR A 90 -8.01 0.78 -42.41
N PRO A 91 -8.81 0.73 -43.48
CA PRO A 91 -10.00 1.57 -43.63
C PRO A 91 -10.89 1.52 -42.37
N ILE A 92 -10.59 2.37 -41.37
CA ILE A 92 -11.34 2.50 -40.11
C ILE A 92 -12.55 3.41 -40.34
N ALA A 93 -12.37 4.46 -41.16
CA ALA A 93 -13.43 5.39 -41.50
C ALA A 93 -14.44 4.74 -42.46
N SER A 94 -15.73 4.79 -42.10
CA SER A 94 -16.81 4.39 -43.00
C SER A 94 -16.84 5.27 -44.25
N GLN A 95 -17.47 4.82 -45.34
CA GLN A 95 -17.59 5.68 -46.53
C GLN A 95 -18.33 6.99 -46.24
N GLU A 96 -19.34 6.94 -45.37
CA GLU A 96 -20.09 8.10 -44.90
C GLU A 96 -19.17 9.08 -44.14
N GLU A 97 -18.44 8.62 -43.12
CA GLU A 97 -17.49 9.44 -42.35
C GLU A 97 -16.42 10.07 -43.26
N ARG A 98 -15.94 9.34 -44.28
CA ARG A 98 -14.98 9.87 -45.26
C ARG A 98 -15.58 10.99 -46.10
N SER A 99 -16.80 10.80 -46.59
CA SER A 99 -17.48 11.80 -47.40
C SER A 99 -17.79 13.08 -46.60
N GLU A 100 -18.13 12.93 -45.32
CA GLU A 100 -18.34 14.04 -44.40
C GLU A 100 -17.04 14.78 -44.12
N LEU A 101 -15.97 14.08 -43.76
CA LEU A 101 -14.65 14.67 -43.52
C LEU A 101 -14.09 15.36 -44.77
N TYR A 102 -14.26 14.75 -45.94
CA TYR A 102 -13.89 15.33 -47.23
C TYR A 102 -14.67 16.62 -47.49
N ARG A 103 -15.99 16.61 -47.26
CA ARG A 103 -16.85 17.79 -47.47
C ARG A 103 -16.52 18.93 -46.49
N SER A 104 -16.27 18.60 -45.23
CA SER A 104 -16.07 19.59 -44.16
C SER A 104 -14.65 20.18 -44.13
N TYR A 105 -13.62 19.39 -44.45
CA TYR A 105 -12.22 19.81 -44.29
C TYR A 105 -11.39 19.76 -45.59
N GLY A 106 -11.97 19.28 -46.69
CA GLY A 106 -11.27 19.17 -47.98
C GLY A 106 -10.13 18.14 -47.99
N ILE A 107 -10.09 17.23 -47.01
CA ILE A 107 -9.03 16.22 -46.85
C ILE A 107 -9.24 15.10 -47.87
N ARG A 108 -8.28 14.92 -48.78
CA ARG A 108 -8.33 13.94 -49.87
C ARG A 108 -7.58 12.65 -49.57
N SER A 109 -6.56 12.68 -48.70
CA SER A 109 -5.78 11.47 -48.41
C SER A 109 -6.56 10.51 -47.52
N THR A 110 -6.66 9.26 -47.96
CA THR A 110 -7.26 8.17 -47.19
C THR A 110 -6.52 7.91 -45.87
N GLY A 111 -5.19 8.10 -45.84
CA GLY A 111 -4.38 7.93 -44.63
C GLY A 111 -4.71 8.97 -43.57
N THR A 112 -4.84 10.23 -43.98
CA THR A 112 -5.18 11.36 -43.10
C THR A 112 -6.62 11.25 -42.57
N LEU A 113 -7.56 10.82 -43.41
CA LEU A 113 -8.93 10.53 -42.99
C LEU A 113 -8.97 9.42 -41.93
N ASN A 114 -8.27 8.30 -42.17
CA ASN A 114 -8.20 7.20 -41.20
C ASN A 114 -7.52 7.64 -39.89
N LEU A 115 -6.51 8.51 -39.95
CA LEU A 115 -5.85 9.09 -38.77
C LEU A 115 -6.84 9.88 -37.92
N LEU A 116 -7.60 10.80 -38.52
CA LEU A 116 -8.56 11.63 -37.79
C LEU A 116 -9.68 10.80 -37.18
N THR A 117 -10.22 9.82 -37.91
CA THR A 117 -11.24 8.91 -37.38
C THR A 117 -10.70 8.03 -36.25
N TRP A 118 -9.49 7.50 -36.40
CA TRP A 118 -8.82 6.75 -35.34
C TRP A 118 -8.60 7.64 -34.11
N ARG A 119 -8.08 8.84 -34.29
CA ARG A 119 -7.80 9.80 -33.22
C ARG A 119 -9.06 10.16 -32.44
N ARG A 120 -10.17 10.43 -33.13
CA ARG A 120 -11.48 10.64 -32.50
C ARG A 120 -11.89 9.44 -31.66
N SER A 121 -11.75 8.22 -32.19
CA SER A 121 -12.08 7.00 -31.45
C SER A 121 -11.15 6.76 -30.25
N ALA A 122 -9.87 7.08 -30.38
CA ALA A 122 -8.89 7.00 -29.30
C ALA A 122 -9.19 8.01 -28.19
N LEU A 123 -9.60 9.25 -28.53
CA LEU A 123 -10.05 10.25 -27.55
C LEU A 123 -11.28 9.79 -26.76
N VAL A 124 -12.27 9.20 -27.45
CA VAL A 124 -13.46 8.62 -26.78
C VAL A 124 -13.05 7.49 -25.83
N ALA A 125 -12.21 6.57 -26.28
CA ALA A 125 -11.72 5.47 -25.45
C ALA A 125 -10.92 5.98 -24.24
N CYS A 126 -10.04 6.98 -24.43
CA CYS A 126 -9.31 7.64 -23.35
C CYS A 126 -10.27 8.22 -22.33
N PHE A 127 -11.29 8.97 -22.76
CA PHE A 127 -12.27 9.58 -21.86
C PHE A 127 -13.04 8.53 -21.04
N VAL A 128 -13.59 7.50 -21.68
CA VAL A 128 -14.38 6.47 -20.99
C VAL A 128 -13.53 5.69 -19.97
N ILE A 129 -12.31 5.29 -20.36
CA ILE A 129 -11.43 4.53 -19.48
C ILE A 129 -10.86 5.41 -18.36
N ALA A 130 -10.52 6.67 -18.65
CA ALA A 130 -10.07 7.62 -17.63
C ALA A 130 -11.20 7.98 -16.65
N LEU A 131 -12.46 8.05 -17.12
CA LEU A 131 -13.62 8.22 -16.24
C LEU A 131 -13.74 7.04 -15.28
N GLY A 132 -13.67 5.81 -15.79
CA GLY A 132 -13.65 4.59 -14.97
C GLY A 132 -12.49 4.58 -13.95
N ALA A 133 -11.29 4.94 -14.38
CA ALA A 133 -10.12 5.07 -13.50
C ALA A 133 -10.36 6.11 -12.39
N SER A 134 -10.89 7.28 -12.73
CA SER A 134 -11.16 8.37 -11.79
C SER A 134 -12.24 7.99 -10.77
N THR A 135 -13.29 7.28 -11.20
CA THR A 135 -14.33 6.77 -10.28
C THR A 135 -13.79 5.71 -9.34
N LEU A 136 -12.92 4.81 -9.83
CA LEU A 136 -12.31 3.77 -8.99
C LEU A 136 -11.30 4.36 -7.99
N LEU A 137 -10.51 5.36 -8.40
CA LEU A 137 -9.62 6.07 -7.48
C LEU A 137 -10.40 6.81 -6.38
N ALA A 138 -11.55 7.41 -6.71
CA ALA A 138 -12.42 8.02 -5.71
C ALA A 138 -13.00 6.97 -4.73
N ALA A 139 -13.30 5.76 -5.21
CA ALA A 139 -13.72 4.65 -4.35
C ALA A 139 -12.58 4.18 -3.43
N VAL A 140 -11.35 4.06 -3.95
CA VAL A 140 -10.15 3.72 -3.15
C VAL A 140 -9.90 4.78 -2.07
N ALA A 141 -9.99 6.07 -2.41
CA ALA A 141 -9.84 7.16 -1.44
C ALA A 141 -10.90 7.08 -0.32
N ARG A 142 -12.12 6.67 -0.67
CA ARG A 142 -13.18 6.43 0.33
C ARG A 142 -12.84 5.25 1.23
N THR A 143 -12.41 4.11 0.68
CA THR A 143 -11.98 2.95 1.50
C THR A 143 -10.80 3.31 2.41
N SER A 144 -9.84 4.09 1.92
CA SER A 144 -8.72 4.59 2.72
C SER A 144 -9.19 5.44 3.90
N SER A 145 -10.24 6.26 3.70
CA SER A 145 -10.88 7.03 4.77
C SER A 145 -11.62 6.15 5.78
N ASP A 146 -12.27 5.07 5.34
CA ASP A 146 -12.93 4.12 6.24
C ASP A 146 -11.88 3.37 7.09
N ASP A 147 -10.75 2.99 6.50
CA ASP A 147 -9.61 2.38 7.22
C ASP A 147 -9.01 3.34 8.26
N LEU A 148 -8.87 4.63 7.90
CA LEU A 148 -8.41 5.66 8.82
C LEU A 148 -9.32 5.76 10.04
N TYR A 149 -10.64 5.70 9.85
CA TYR A 149 -11.60 5.73 10.95
C TYR A 149 -11.46 4.51 11.88
N VAL A 150 -11.27 3.31 11.34
CA VAL A 150 -11.05 2.10 12.15
C VAL A 150 -9.73 2.18 12.93
N MET A 151 -8.68 2.70 12.29
CA MET A 151 -7.38 2.91 12.93
C MET A 151 -7.47 3.96 14.05
N GLU A 152 -8.21 5.04 13.81
CA GLU A 152 -8.50 6.06 14.80
C GLU A 152 -9.24 5.49 16.02
N GLN A 153 -10.30 4.69 15.81
CA GLN A 153 -10.99 4.00 16.91
C GLN A 153 -10.07 3.08 17.72
N THR A 154 -9.16 2.37 17.03
CA THR A 154 -8.20 1.48 17.68
C THR A 154 -7.16 2.28 18.49
N SER A 155 -6.76 3.47 18.00
CA SER A 155 -5.78 4.34 18.65
C SER A 155 -6.27 4.96 19.96
N TYR A 156 -7.60 5.08 20.15
CA TYR A 156 -8.21 5.61 21.37
C TYR A 156 -8.41 4.55 22.48
N LEU A 157 -8.11 3.28 22.21
CA LEU A 157 -8.21 2.24 23.24
C LEU A 157 -7.21 2.52 24.38
N PRO A 158 -7.59 2.24 25.64
CA PRO A 158 -6.71 2.46 26.78
C PRO A 158 -5.47 1.58 26.68
N THR A 159 -4.31 2.16 26.98
CA THR A 159 -3.02 1.46 26.99
C THR A 159 -2.72 0.82 28.35
N ASN A 160 -3.30 1.40 29.41
CA ASN A 160 -3.20 0.86 30.76
C ASN A 160 -3.87 -0.53 30.83
N GLY A 161 -3.09 -1.53 31.23
CA GLY A 161 -3.55 -2.91 31.32
C GLY A 161 -4.71 -3.12 32.28
N THR A 162 -4.91 -2.25 33.28
CA THR A 162 -6.06 -2.37 34.21
C THR A 162 -7.39 -2.15 33.50
N ALA A 163 -7.46 -1.07 32.71
CA ALA A 163 -8.64 -0.69 31.95
C ALA A 163 -8.82 -1.61 30.73
N LEU A 164 -7.73 -1.95 30.02
CA LEU A 164 -7.83 -2.75 28.79
C LEU A 164 -8.24 -4.20 29.06
N ARG A 165 -7.79 -4.78 30.18
CA ARG A 165 -8.07 -6.18 30.54
C ARG A 165 -9.26 -6.34 31.48
N ASP A 166 -9.94 -5.24 31.82
CA ASP A 166 -11.05 -5.19 32.80
C ASP A 166 -10.69 -5.93 34.10
N CYS A 167 -9.61 -5.49 34.74
CA CYS A 167 -9.12 -6.14 35.95
C CYS A 167 -9.83 -5.64 37.20
N GLN A 168 -10.23 -6.56 38.06
CA GLN A 168 -10.75 -6.26 39.40
C GLN A 168 -9.70 -6.64 40.44
N TYR A 169 -9.63 -5.85 41.51
CA TYR A 169 -8.77 -6.13 42.66
C TYR A 169 -9.58 -6.87 43.71
N GLU A 170 -9.15 -8.08 44.04
CA GLU A 170 -9.69 -8.86 45.14
C GLU A 170 -8.72 -8.77 46.33
N ALA A 171 -9.21 -8.24 47.45
CA ALA A 171 -8.41 -8.11 48.66
C ALA A 171 -7.95 -9.49 49.14
N GLN A 172 -6.64 -9.71 49.20
CA GLN A 172 -6.08 -10.96 49.74
C GLN A 172 -5.94 -10.87 51.26
N GLN A 173 -6.18 -11.97 51.95
CA GLN A 173 -5.89 -12.04 53.38
C GLN A 173 -4.37 -12.01 53.60
N PRO A 174 -3.87 -11.28 54.61
CA PRO A 174 -2.44 -11.24 54.90
C PRO A 174 -1.94 -12.64 55.29
N ILE A 175 -0.71 -12.97 54.87
CA ILE A 175 -0.06 -14.23 55.26
C ILE A 175 0.63 -14.00 56.60
N TYR A 176 0.27 -14.81 57.59
CA TYR A 176 0.92 -14.84 58.90
C TYR A 176 1.97 -15.94 58.93
N VAL A 177 3.24 -15.57 59.09
CA VAL A 177 4.35 -16.52 59.29
C VAL A 177 4.73 -16.52 60.76
N ALA A 178 4.49 -17.64 61.43
CA ALA A 178 4.87 -17.82 62.83
C ALA A 178 6.33 -18.29 62.91
N TYR A 179 7.19 -17.49 63.52
CA TYR A 179 8.58 -17.85 63.79
C TYR A 179 8.78 -18.13 65.27
N LYS A 180 9.22 -19.34 65.63
CA LYS A 180 9.54 -19.70 67.02
C LYS A 180 11.03 -19.48 67.26
N SER A 181 11.36 -18.48 68.08
CA SER A 181 12.74 -18.19 68.47
C SER A 181 13.32 -19.32 69.35
N PRO A 182 14.66 -19.46 69.42
CA PRO A 182 15.33 -20.46 70.28
C PRO A 182 14.97 -20.35 71.77
N GLY A 183 14.49 -19.18 72.22
CA GLY A 183 14.00 -18.96 73.58
C GLY A 183 12.55 -19.43 73.82
N GLY A 184 11.91 -20.06 72.83
CA GLY A 184 10.53 -20.56 72.91
C GLY A 184 9.44 -19.52 72.57
N ASN A 185 9.79 -18.24 72.40
CA ASN A 185 8.85 -17.20 72.01
C ASN A 185 8.52 -17.27 70.51
N THR A 186 7.23 -17.34 70.17
CA THR A 186 6.74 -17.28 68.79
C THR A 186 6.44 -15.83 68.40
N SER A 187 7.21 -15.27 67.46
CA SER A 187 6.94 -13.98 66.81
C SER A 187 6.20 -14.21 65.50
N PHE A 188 5.10 -13.48 65.27
CA PHE A 188 4.36 -13.53 64.02
C PHE A 188 4.80 -12.38 63.11
N TYR A 189 5.23 -12.72 61.90
CA TYR A 189 5.47 -11.75 60.84
C TYR A 189 4.27 -11.77 59.91
N THR A 190 3.63 -10.62 59.76
CA THR A 190 2.49 -10.46 58.85
C THR A 190 3.00 -9.86 57.56
N TYR A 191 2.90 -10.62 56.47
CA TYR A 191 3.19 -10.13 55.14
C TYR A 191 1.86 -9.72 54.49
N ALA A 192 1.70 -8.42 54.23
CA ALA A 192 0.59 -7.93 53.43
C ALA A 192 0.74 -8.50 52.01
N GLN A 193 -0.19 -9.36 51.59
CA GLN A 193 -0.22 -9.77 50.20
C GLN A 193 -0.75 -8.61 49.35
N PRO A 194 -0.13 -8.31 48.21
CA PRO A 194 -0.74 -7.40 47.26
C PRO A 194 -2.10 -7.97 46.83
N ASP A 195 -3.09 -7.09 46.68
CA ASP A 195 -4.43 -7.47 46.20
C ASP A 195 -4.31 -8.30 44.92
N ARG A 196 -5.05 -9.42 44.88
CA ARG A 196 -5.01 -10.30 43.73
C ARG A 196 -5.76 -9.60 42.61
N ARG A 197 -5.05 -9.40 41.50
CA ARG A 197 -5.63 -8.81 40.31
C ARG A 197 -6.20 -9.92 39.43
N GLU A 198 -7.51 -10.06 39.43
CA GLU A 198 -8.22 -10.96 38.52
C GLU A 198 -8.62 -10.18 37.28
N CYS A 199 -8.14 -10.61 36.11
CA CYS A 199 -8.42 -9.97 34.83
C CYS A 199 -9.19 -10.93 33.94
N THR A 200 -10.18 -10.42 33.21
CA THR A 200 -10.98 -11.23 32.29
C THR A 200 -10.16 -11.67 31.07
N MET A 201 -9.21 -10.84 30.63
CA MET A 201 -8.37 -11.10 29.46
C MET A 201 -7.01 -11.74 29.85
N PRO A 202 -6.62 -12.87 29.21
CA PRO A 202 -5.31 -13.47 29.42
C PRO A 202 -4.20 -12.54 28.91
N PHE A 203 -3.02 -12.61 29.53
CA PHE A 203 -1.92 -11.69 29.22
C PHE A 203 -1.41 -11.80 27.77
N VAL A 204 -1.49 -13.00 27.16
CA VAL A 204 -1.12 -13.22 25.76
C VAL A 204 -2.05 -12.47 24.80
N GLU A 205 -3.36 -12.46 25.09
CA GLU A 205 -4.32 -11.68 24.30
C GLU A 205 -4.10 -10.18 24.50
N TYR A 206 -3.81 -9.75 25.73
CA TYR A 206 -3.41 -8.37 26.02
C TYR A 206 -2.17 -7.94 25.22
N GLN A 207 -1.15 -8.79 25.10
CA GLN A 207 0.04 -8.51 24.32
C GLN A 207 -0.27 -8.35 22.83
N SER A 208 -1.14 -9.18 22.26
CA SER A 208 -1.59 -9.00 20.87
C SER A 208 -2.35 -7.68 20.68
N LYS A 209 -3.23 -7.34 21.63
CA LYS A 209 -3.99 -6.08 21.60
C LYS A 209 -3.12 -4.84 21.77
N ILE A 210 -2.13 -4.87 22.66
CA ILE A 210 -1.25 -3.71 22.87
C ILE A 210 -0.38 -3.44 21.64
N VAL A 211 0.06 -4.50 20.93
CA VAL A 211 0.78 -4.36 19.65
C VAL A 211 -0.13 -3.77 18.57
N GLN A 212 -1.40 -4.17 18.50
CA GLN A 212 -2.38 -3.56 17.57
C GLN A 212 -2.62 -2.07 17.88
N ILE A 213 -2.74 -1.70 19.16
CA ILE A 213 -2.91 -0.32 19.60
C ILE A 213 -1.64 0.50 19.28
N ALA A 214 -0.45 -0.06 19.55
CA ALA A 214 0.83 0.55 19.22
C ALA A 214 0.93 0.84 17.72
N LEU A 215 0.68 -0.17 16.88
CA LEU A 215 0.66 -0.01 15.43
C LEU A 215 -0.34 1.05 14.97
N ALA A 216 -1.57 1.00 15.47
CA ALA A 216 -2.61 1.95 15.08
C ALA A 216 -2.25 3.40 15.47
N ARG A 217 -1.74 3.62 16.68
CA ARG A 217 -1.41 4.96 17.19
C ARG A 217 -0.19 5.55 16.49
N THR A 218 0.85 4.74 16.27
CA THR A 218 2.08 5.13 15.59
C THR A 218 1.87 5.39 14.10
N ALA A 219 1.03 4.59 13.44
CA ALA A 219 0.72 4.75 12.01
C ALA A 219 -0.39 5.77 11.72
N LEU A 220 -1.14 6.24 12.72
CA LEU A 220 -2.30 7.13 12.51
C LEU A 220 -1.96 8.39 11.69
N PRO A 221 -0.92 9.18 12.01
CA PRO A 221 -0.66 10.40 11.25
C PRO A 221 -0.15 10.09 9.84
N ALA A 222 0.65 9.03 9.67
CA ALA A 222 1.05 8.52 8.36
C ALA A 222 -0.17 8.13 7.50
N LYS A 223 -1.14 7.41 8.09
CA LYS A 223 -2.39 7.03 7.41
C LYS A 223 -3.27 8.24 7.06
N GLN A 224 -3.27 9.29 7.87
CA GLN A 224 -3.95 10.56 7.52
C GLN A 224 -3.35 11.18 6.27
N ILE A 225 -2.01 11.20 6.15
CA ILE A 225 -1.33 11.66 4.95
C ILE A 225 -1.71 10.78 3.76
N ASP A 226 -1.70 9.45 3.89
CA ASP A 226 -2.10 8.53 2.82
C ASP A 226 -3.50 8.85 2.27
N VAL A 227 -4.49 9.10 3.14
CA VAL A 227 -5.84 9.49 2.71
C VAL A 227 -5.83 10.81 1.94
N ILE A 228 -5.03 11.79 2.38
CA ILE A 228 -4.88 13.07 1.67
C ILE A 228 -4.27 12.83 0.28
N LEU A 229 -3.25 11.97 0.18
CA LEU A 229 -2.62 11.62 -1.10
C LEU A 229 -3.60 10.94 -2.05
N ASP A 230 -4.42 10.01 -1.56
CA ASP A 230 -5.45 9.34 -2.35
C ASP A 230 -6.51 10.32 -2.86
N VAL A 231 -6.92 11.28 -2.03
CA VAL A 231 -7.84 12.36 -2.43
C VAL A 231 -7.22 13.27 -3.49
N ILE A 232 -5.92 13.62 -3.36
CA ILE A 232 -5.19 14.38 -4.37
C ILE A 232 -5.14 13.60 -5.68
N LEU A 233 -4.77 12.32 -5.66
CA LEU A 233 -4.74 11.46 -6.85
C LEU A 233 -6.11 11.41 -7.54
N ALA A 234 -7.18 11.20 -6.78
CA ALA A 234 -8.54 11.20 -7.31
C ALA A 234 -8.92 12.57 -7.91
N ALA A 235 -8.63 13.67 -7.21
CA ALA A 235 -8.94 15.02 -7.68
C ALA A 235 -8.23 15.35 -8.99
N PHE A 236 -6.93 15.07 -9.09
CA PHE A 236 -6.15 15.29 -10.31
C PHE A 236 -6.60 14.39 -11.47
N ALA A 237 -7.03 13.16 -11.20
CA ALA A 237 -7.63 12.29 -12.22
C ALA A 237 -8.92 12.90 -12.79
N TRP A 238 -9.79 13.47 -11.93
CA TRP A 238 -10.97 14.20 -12.38
C TRP A 238 -10.63 15.47 -13.16
N ILE A 239 -9.63 16.25 -12.71
CA ILE A 239 -9.17 17.44 -13.43
C ILE A 239 -8.67 17.08 -14.83
N ALA A 240 -8.00 15.93 -15.02
CA ALA A 240 -7.51 15.47 -16.33
C ALA A 240 -8.64 15.14 -17.33
N LEU A 241 -9.85 14.85 -16.85
CA LEU A 241 -11.02 14.61 -17.72
C LEU A 241 -11.47 15.88 -18.42
N VAL A 242 -11.29 17.06 -17.81
CA VAL A 242 -11.71 18.35 -18.39
C VAL A 242 -10.98 18.64 -19.72
N PRO A 243 -9.63 18.69 -19.79
CA PRO A 243 -8.93 18.90 -21.05
C PRO A 243 -9.17 17.74 -22.03
N THR A 244 -9.42 16.51 -21.55
CA THR A 244 -9.77 15.38 -22.43
C THR A 244 -11.12 15.58 -23.12
N LEU A 245 -12.13 16.02 -22.36
CA LEU A 245 -13.46 16.34 -22.89
C LEU A 245 -13.40 17.54 -23.85
N MET A 246 -12.62 18.56 -23.52
CA MET A 246 -12.38 19.70 -24.41
C MET A 246 -11.62 19.29 -25.69
N ALA A 247 -10.65 18.37 -25.57
CA ALA A 247 -9.93 17.84 -26.72
C ALA A 247 -10.86 17.02 -27.64
N LEU A 248 -11.81 16.30 -27.04
CA LEU A 248 -12.84 15.55 -27.74
C LEU A 248 -13.88 16.45 -28.41
N SER A 249 -14.31 17.56 -27.79
CA SER A 249 -15.25 18.49 -28.41
C SER A 249 -14.60 19.31 -29.55
N ARG A 250 -13.31 19.62 -29.39
CA ARG A 250 -12.52 20.39 -30.37
C ARG A 250 -11.60 19.52 -31.21
N TRP A 251 -11.93 18.24 -31.39
CA TRP A 251 -11.10 17.28 -32.12
C TRP A 251 -10.81 17.69 -33.57
N HIS A 252 -11.71 18.47 -34.17
CA HIS A 252 -11.57 19.04 -35.51
C HIS A 252 -10.43 20.07 -35.62
N ARG A 253 -10.13 20.80 -34.55
CA ARG A 253 -8.99 21.73 -34.48
C ARG A 253 -7.78 20.97 -33.94
N TYR A 254 -7.07 20.28 -34.85
CA TYR A 254 -5.98 19.37 -34.48
C TYR A 254 -4.97 19.99 -33.52
N GLY A 255 -4.44 21.19 -33.82
CA GLY A 255 -3.43 21.85 -32.97
C GLY A 255 -3.91 22.22 -31.56
N LEU A 256 -5.18 22.61 -31.40
CA LEU A 256 -5.76 22.90 -30.08
C LEU A 256 -6.05 21.61 -29.30
N SER A 257 -6.63 20.62 -29.98
CA SER A 257 -6.90 19.30 -29.41
C SER A 257 -5.60 18.62 -28.96
N LEU A 258 -4.52 18.73 -29.72
CA LEU A 258 -3.18 18.27 -29.37
C LEU A 258 -2.72 18.82 -28.02
N ARG A 259 -2.71 20.14 -27.85
CA ARG A 259 -2.28 20.79 -26.60
C ARG A 259 -3.11 20.36 -25.40
N LEU A 260 -4.42 20.18 -25.59
CA LEU A 260 -5.32 19.71 -24.55
C LEU A 260 -5.04 18.25 -24.17
N VAL A 261 -4.79 17.37 -25.15
CA VAL A 261 -4.34 15.98 -24.89
C VAL A 261 -2.99 15.97 -24.17
N SER A 262 -2.04 16.81 -24.57
CA SER A 262 -0.74 16.92 -23.89
C SER A 262 -0.90 17.35 -22.44
N ALA A 263 -1.79 18.31 -22.15
CA ALA A 263 -2.09 18.73 -20.79
C ALA A 263 -2.72 17.59 -19.95
N ALA A 264 -3.68 16.85 -20.52
CA ALA A 264 -4.28 15.69 -19.86
C ALA A 264 -3.25 14.58 -19.59
N TRP A 265 -2.42 14.26 -20.58
CA TRP A 265 -1.33 13.30 -20.47
C TRP A 265 -0.34 13.74 -19.39
N LEU A 266 0.13 14.99 -19.42
CA LEU A 266 1.07 15.51 -18.42
C LEU A 266 0.48 15.42 -17.01
N LEU A 267 -0.78 15.81 -16.82
CA LEU A 267 -1.44 15.75 -15.53
C LEU A 267 -1.52 14.31 -14.99
N THR A 268 -1.98 13.37 -15.82
CA THR A 268 -2.11 11.96 -15.43
C THR A 268 -0.78 11.28 -15.10
N PHE A 269 0.32 11.72 -15.73
CA PHE A 269 1.65 11.16 -15.51
C PHE A 269 2.42 11.84 -14.39
N VAL A 270 2.35 13.16 -14.26
CA VAL A 270 3.11 13.93 -13.27
C VAL A 270 2.54 13.79 -11.86
N THR A 271 1.21 13.68 -11.70
CA THR A 271 0.58 13.59 -10.37
C THR A 271 1.13 12.44 -9.51
N PRO A 272 1.24 11.18 -10.00
CA PRO A 272 1.87 10.10 -9.23
C PRO A 272 3.28 10.43 -8.73
N PHE A 273 4.10 11.10 -9.55
CA PHE A 273 5.45 11.50 -9.14
C PHE A 273 5.41 12.58 -8.06
N LEU A 274 4.57 13.60 -8.20
CA LEU A 274 4.43 14.65 -7.20
C LEU A 274 3.96 14.09 -5.84
N VAL A 275 3.03 13.15 -5.86
CA VAL A 275 2.55 12.46 -4.66
C VAL A 275 3.66 11.60 -4.04
N SER A 276 4.45 10.91 -4.84
CA SER A 276 5.56 10.07 -4.36
C SER A 276 6.72 10.83 -3.71
N ILE A 277 6.80 12.14 -3.90
CA ILE A 277 7.83 12.98 -3.25
C ILE A 277 7.57 13.11 -1.74
N ILE A 278 6.32 12.92 -1.29
CA ILE A 278 5.93 13.10 0.12
C ILE A 278 6.41 11.88 0.92
N PRO A 279 7.38 12.05 1.84
CA PRO A 279 7.96 10.94 2.57
C PRO A 279 7.06 10.55 3.74
N VAL A 280 6.04 9.72 3.48
CA VAL A 280 5.02 9.33 4.48
C VAL A 280 5.63 8.80 5.79
N ARG A 281 6.79 8.12 5.72
CA ARG A 281 7.55 7.65 6.89
C ARG A 281 7.88 8.76 7.90
N MET A 282 8.07 10.01 7.47
CA MET A 282 8.36 11.12 8.38
C MET A 282 7.18 11.51 9.28
N PHE A 283 5.97 11.02 8.97
CA PHE A 283 4.76 11.27 9.74
C PHE A 283 4.41 10.13 10.71
N VAL A 284 5.29 9.14 10.87
CA VAL A 284 5.11 8.06 11.84
C VAL A 284 5.49 8.57 13.24
N ASP A 285 4.57 8.46 14.20
CA ASP A 285 4.77 8.93 15.57
C ASP A 285 5.42 7.84 16.44
N TRP A 286 6.76 7.86 16.46
CA TRP A 286 7.56 6.93 17.26
C TRP A 286 7.44 7.18 18.77
N ASP A 287 7.19 8.43 19.17
CA ASP A 287 7.07 8.79 20.59
C ASP A 287 5.79 8.19 21.18
N ALA A 288 4.69 8.17 20.41
CA ALA A 288 3.48 7.46 20.79
C ALA A 288 3.70 5.96 20.98
N MET A 289 4.60 5.35 20.21
CA MET A 289 4.97 3.94 20.36
C MET A 289 5.74 3.70 21.66
N ASP A 290 6.73 4.55 21.93
CA ASP A 290 7.58 4.46 23.12
C ASP A 290 6.75 4.65 24.40
N ALA A 291 5.74 5.53 24.38
CA ALA A 291 4.78 5.68 25.47
C ALA A 291 3.96 4.40 25.73
N ILE A 292 3.48 3.73 24.67
CA ILE A 292 2.71 2.48 24.81
C ILE A 292 3.60 1.35 25.32
N PHE A 293 4.83 1.26 24.86
CA PHE A 293 5.75 0.24 25.33
C PHE A 293 6.22 0.49 26.77
N ALA A 294 6.29 1.74 27.22
CA ALA A 294 6.50 2.07 28.63
C ALA A 294 5.32 1.57 29.50
N ASP A 295 4.07 1.78 29.06
CA ASP A 295 2.88 1.26 29.73
C ASP A 295 2.87 -0.27 29.76
N TYR A 296 3.21 -0.92 28.64
CA TYR A 296 3.35 -2.38 28.56
C TYR A 296 4.42 -2.91 29.53
N ALA A 297 5.59 -2.26 29.59
CA ALA A 297 6.65 -2.63 30.51
C ALA A 297 6.22 -2.48 31.97
N ALA A 298 5.47 -1.43 32.31
CA ALA A 298 4.91 -1.23 33.65
C ALA A 298 3.85 -2.30 34.00
N GLU A 299 2.95 -2.63 33.07
CA GLU A 299 1.96 -3.69 33.25
C GLU A 299 2.61 -5.07 33.34
N PHE A 300 3.65 -5.34 32.55
CA PHE A 300 4.43 -6.59 32.62
C PHE A 300 5.05 -6.75 34.02
N ARG A 301 5.70 -5.70 34.55
CA ARG A 301 6.25 -5.71 35.91
C ARG A 301 5.20 -6.04 36.96
N THR A 302 4.02 -5.43 36.83
CA THR A 302 2.89 -5.57 37.76
C THR A 302 2.26 -6.95 37.66
N HIS A 303 2.00 -7.45 36.46
CA HIS A 303 1.31 -8.72 36.22
C HIS A 303 2.11 -9.92 36.74
N PHE A 304 3.43 -9.91 36.51
CA PHE A 304 4.31 -10.96 37.00
C PHE A 304 4.80 -10.71 38.43
N GLY A 305 4.35 -9.62 39.09
CA GLY A 305 4.75 -9.26 40.45
C GLY A 305 6.27 -9.17 40.63
N THR A 306 7.01 -8.89 39.57
CA THR A 306 8.48 -9.05 39.53
C THR A 306 9.16 -8.27 40.66
N ALA A 307 8.74 -7.02 40.90
CA ALA A 307 9.27 -6.20 41.98
C ALA A 307 8.92 -6.73 43.38
N THR A 308 7.70 -7.22 43.60
CA THR A 308 7.28 -7.75 44.91
C THR A 308 7.90 -9.10 45.19
N TYR A 309 7.97 -9.99 44.20
CA TYR A 309 8.63 -11.30 44.35
C TYR A 309 10.13 -11.16 44.53
N GLU A 310 10.78 -10.25 43.79
CA GLU A 310 12.21 -9.96 43.97
C GLU A 310 12.50 -9.48 45.39
N GLN A 311 11.77 -8.47 45.88
CA GLN A 311 11.95 -7.97 47.24
C GLN A 311 11.68 -9.05 48.29
N THR A 312 10.60 -9.83 48.12
CA THR A 312 10.25 -10.92 49.04
C THR A 312 11.33 -12.00 49.07
N LEU A 313 11.91 -12.33 47.91
CA LEU A 313 12.96 -13.33 47.83
C LEU A 313 14.29 -12.81 48.39
N LEU A 314 14.62 -11.54 48.18
CA LEU A 314 15.77 -10.87 48.80
C LEU A 314 15.64 -10.86 50.33
N ASP A 315 14.47 -10.49 50.85
CA ASP A 315 14.19 -10.48 52.29
C ASP A 315 14.25 -11.89 52.89
N LEU A 316 13.66 -12.89 52.22
CA LEU A 316 13.73 -14.30 52.62
C LEU A 316 15.17 -14.82 52.59
N CYS A 317 15.95 -14.48 51.57
CA CYS A 317 17.33 -14.93 51.47
C CYS A 317 18.26 -14.23 52.48
N GLY A 318 18.01 -12.95 52.76
CA GLY A 318 18.61 -12.24 53.89
C GLY A 318 18.32 -12.97 55.20
N PHE A 319 17.08 -13.37 55.42
CA PHE A 319 16.68 -14.14 56.61
C PHE A 319 17.36 -15.52 56.67
N VAL A 320 17.35 -16.31 55.59
CA VAL A 320 17.98 -17.63 55.49
C VAL A 320 19.47 -17.57 55.80
N SER A 321 20.16 -16.54 55.29
CA SER A 321 21.62 -16.40 55.48
C SER A 321 21.99 -16.25 56.96
N GLY A 322 21.20 -15.49 57.72
CA GLY A 322 21.37 -15.25 59.15
C GLY A 322 20.67 -16.25 60.07
N TYR A 323 19.90 -17.20 59.52
CA TYR A 323 19.10 -18.12 60.31
C TYR A 323 19.96 -19.14 61.08
N ALA A 324 19.66 -19.26 62.39
CA ALA A 324 20.27 -20.21 63.32
C ALA A 324 19.23 -20.94 64.21
N GLY A 325 17.94 -20.93 63.80
CA GLY A 325 16.85 -21.56 64.56
C GLY A 325 16.63 -23.04 64.24
N ASP A 326 15.67 -23.65 64.93
CA ASP A 326 15.45 -25.10 64.96
C ASP A 326 14.48 -25.64 63.86
N ASP A 327 13.88 -24.78 63.02
CA ASP A 327 12.90 -25.20 61.99
C ASP A 327 13.24 -24.67 60.58
N PRO A 328 14.27 -25.23 59.93
CA PRO A 328 14.67 -24.85 58.57
C PRO A 328 13.65 -25.27 57.50
N ALA A 329 12.80 -26.26 57.79
CA ALA A 329 11.84 -26.82 56.82
C ALA A 329 10.79 -25.78 56.41
N ALA A 330 10.25 -25.01 57.37
CA ALA A 330 9.26 -23.97 57.11
C ALA A 330 9.81 -22.85 56.20
N ILE A 331 11.11 -22.54 56.29
CA ILE A 331 11.74 -21.47 55.51
C ILE A 331 12.00 -21.93 54.08
N VAL A 332 12.51 -23.14 53.92
CA VAL A 332 12.72 -23.75 52.59
C VAL A 332 11.41 -23.84 51.84
N ASP A 333 10.34 -24.27 52.50
CA ASP A 333 9.04 -24.39 51.85
C ASP A 333 8.50 -23.01 51.43
N ASN A 334 8.68 -21.97 52.25
CA ASN A 334 8.32 -20.60 51.88
C ASN A 334 9.11 -20.08 50.67
N VAL A 335 10.43 -20.30 50.59
CA VAL A 335 11.25 -19.93 49.44
C VAL A 335 10.80 -20.69 48.19
N CYS A 336 10.57 -22.00 48.31
CA CYS A 336 10.18 -22.83 47.18
C CYS A 336 8.75 -22.57 46.70
N ASN A 337 7.84 -22.20 47.60
CA ASN A 337 6.50 -21.75 47.23
C ASN A 337 6.52 -20.45 46.40
N VAL A 338 7.54 -19.59 46.58
CA VAL A 338 7.75 -18.41 45.71
C VAL A 338 8.36 -18.82 44.37
N VAL A 339 9.39 -19.68 44.36
CA VAL A 339 10.05 -20.17 43.13
C VAL A 339 9.06 -20.93 42.22
N ASP A 340 8.17 -21.74 42.79
CA ASP A 340 7.19 -22.51 42.04
C ASP A 340 6.16 -21.63 41.31
N ARG A 341 5.85 -20.47 41.87
CA ARG A 341 4.92 -19.49 41.29
C ARG A 341 5.51 -18.75 40.08
N LEU A 342 6.81 -18.79 39.88
CA LEU A 342 7.44 -18.24 38.68
C LEU A 342 7.09 -19.12 37.46
N PRO A 343 6.80 -18.54 36.27
CA PRO A 343 6.37 -19.31 35.10
C PRO A 343 7.46 -20.27 34.62
N THR A 344 7.16 -21.57 34.50
CA THR A 344 8.15 -22.62 34.13
C THR A 344 8.86 -22.37 32.80
N SER A 345 8.21 -21.70 31.87
CA SER A 345 8.78 -21.33 30.58
C SER A 345 8.09 -20.08 30.05
N VAL A 346 8.88 -19.12 29.59
CA VAL A 346 8.42 -18.05 28.72
C VAL A 346 8.75 -18.46 27.29
N ASP A 347 7.75 -18.54 26.42
CA ASP A 347 7.97 -18.92 25.03
C ASP A 347 8.84 -17.88 24.30
N GLY A 348 9.84 -18.37 23.55
CA GLY A 348 10.74 -17.55 22.74
C GLY A 348 12.22 -17.90 22.96
N SER A 349 12.99 -17.96 21.87
CA SER A 349 14.43 -18.27 21.92
C SER A 349 15.24 -17.26 22.74
N ALA A 350 14.76 -16.02 22.84
CA ALA A 350 15.36 -14.97 23.67
C ALA A 350 15.29 -15.29 25.19
N PHE A 351 14.36 -16.15 25.62
CA PHE A 351 14.17 -16.54 27.02
C PHE A 351 14.83 -17.88 27.36
N ALA A 352 15.56 -18.52 26.43
CA ALA A 352 16.13 -19.85 26.65
C ALA A 352 17.04 -19.92 27.90
N THR A 353 17.88 -18.91 28.11
CA THR A 353 18.77 -18.83 29.29
C THR A 353 17.99 -18.64 30.59
N ILE A 354 16.96 -17.77 30.57
CA ILE A 354 16.09 -17.51 31.73
C ILE A 354 15.31 -18.78 32.08
N ASN A 355 14.73 -19.45 31.07
CA ASN A 355 14.01 -20.70 31.24
C ASN A 355 14.91 -21.80 31.81
N ALA A 356 16.17 -21.90 31.36
CA ALA A 356 17.12 -22.87 31.88
C ALA A 356 17.45 -22.62 33.37
N ASN A 357 17.70 -21.36 33.74
CA ASN A 357 17.99 -20.99 35.13
C ASN A 357 16.78 -21.18 36.05
N LEU A 358 15.58 -20.84 35.58
CA LEU A 358 14.36 -21.02 36.33
C LEU A 358 14.00 -22.51 36.51
N ALA A 359 14.21 -23.31 35.47
CA ALA A 359 14.08 -24.76 35.57
C ALA A 359 15.06 -25.35 36.58
N ALA A 360 16.31 -24.89 36.60
CA ALA A 360 17.30 -25.30 37.59
C ALA A 360 16.88 -24.93 39.03
N ALA A 361 16.35 -23.72 39.24
CA ALA A 361 15.84 -23.30 40.55
C ALA A 361 14.66 -24.16 41.02
N LYS A 362 13.74 -24.51 40.12
CA LYS A 362 12.61 -25.41 40.43
C LYS A 362 13.08 -26.81 40.80
N VAL A 363 14.03 -27.38 40.05
CA VAL A 363 14.64 -28.68 40.37
C VAL A 363 15.33 -28.64 41.74
N ALA A 364 16.05 -27.55 42.06
CA ALA A 364 16.68 -27.40 43.37
C ALA A 364 15.64 -27.35 44.51
N CYS A 365 14.51 -26.70 44.28
CA CYS A 365 13.41 -26.65 45.25
C CYS A 365 12.70 -27.99 45.44
N GLU A 366 12.52 -28.75 44.37
CA GLU A 366 11.95 -30.09 44.42
C GLU A 366 12.88 -31.05 45.19
N GLN A 367 14.19 -30.96 44.97
CA GLN A 367 15.20 -31.70 45.74
C GLN A 367 15.20 -31.30 47.22
N ALA A 368 15.10 -30.01 47.53
CA ALA A 368 15.06 -29.53 48.90
C ALA A 368 13.81 -30.05 49.64
N ARG A 369 12.64 -30.08 48.99
CA ARG A 369 11.42 -30.68 49.57
C ARG A 369 11.52 -32.19 49.79
N GLN A 370 12.12 -32.93 48.86
CA GLN A 370 12.35 -34.37 49.03
C GLN A 370 13.26 -34.65 50.24
N LEU A 371 14.28 -33.81 50.40
CA LEU A 371 15.19 -33.91 51.53
C LEU A 371 14.46 -33.63 52.84
N ILE A 372 13.58 -32.62 52.94
CA ILE A 372 12.75 -32.36 54.14
C ILE A 372 12.03 -33.62 54.65
N GLY A 373 11.53 -34.46 53.75
CA GLY A 373 10.88 -35.73 54.10
C GLY A 373 11.80 -36.78 54.75
N ALA A 374 13.14 -36.61 54.66
CA ALA A 374 14.14 -37.58 55.12
C ALA A 374 14.76 -37.27 56.52
N GLY A 375 14.39 -36.16 57.16
CA GLY A 375 14.75 -35.82 58.56
C GLY A 375 16.19 -35.32 58.85
N THR A 376 16.89 -34.70 57.89
CA THR A 376 18.27 -34.16 58.05
C THR A 376 18.34 -32.62 58.08
N ASP A 377 18.07 -32.02 59.24
CA ASP A 377 17.90 -30.56 59.42
C ASP A 377 19.11 -29.69 58.97
N GLN A 378 20.34 -30.16 59.18
CA GLN A 378 21.54 -29.41 58.79
C GLN A 378 21.81 -29.41 57.27
N MET A 379 21.44 -30.47 56.57
CA MET A 379 21.58 -30.52 55.11
C MET A 379 20.61 -29.54 54.44
N TYR A 380 19.42 -29.32 55.02
CA TYR A 380 18.43 -28.40 54.47
C TYR A 380 18.88 -26.96 54.53
N LEU A 381 19.41 -26.53 55.68
CA LEU A 381 19.87 -25.16 55.84
C LEU A 381 21.05 -24.86 54.91
N ALA A 382 21.97 -25.82 54.74
CA ALA A 382 23.08 -25.69 53.80
C ALA A 382 22.60 -25.57 52.35
N GLN A 383 21.60 -26.35 51.95
CA GLN A 383 21.01 -26.28 50.61
C GLN A 383 20.20 -25.00 50.39
N ALA A 384 19.42 -24.56 51.39
CA ALA A 384 18.69 -23.29 51.37
C ALA A 384 19.64 -22.10 51.24
N LYS A 385 20.74 -22.09 52.01
CA LYS A 385 21.81 -21.11 51.90
C LYS A 385 22.50 -21.18 50.54
N GLY A 386 22.67 -22.38 49.97
CA GLY A 386 23.18 -22.57 48.61
C GLY A 386 22.26 -21.99 47.53
N ILE A 387 20.95 -22.23 47.64
CA ILE A 387 19.93 -21.66 46.75
C ILE A 387 19.96 -20.13 46.86
N CYS A 388 19.91 -19.58 48.08
CA CYS A 388 19.99 -18.14 48.27
C CYS A 388 21.33 -17.56 47.81
N ALA A 389 22.47 -18.20 48.08
CA ALA A 389 23.76 -17.76 47.55
C ALA A 389 23.82 -17.77 46.00
N SER A 390 23.04 -18.63 45.34
CA SER A 390 22.93 -18.64 43.88
C SER A 390 21.95 -17.60 43.33
N VAL A 391 20.88 -17.28 44.08
CA VAL A 391 19.79 -16.41 43.62
C VAL A 391 19.96 -14.96 44.05
N THR A 392 20.52 -14.69 45.23
CA THR A 392 20.75 -13.33 45.76
C THR A 392 21.66 -12.49 44.87
N PRO A 393 22.80 -13.00 44.33
CA PRO A 393 23.61 -12.22 43.39
C PRO A 393 22.84 -11.89 42.12
N PHE A 394 21.92 -12.76 41.68
CA PHE A 394 21.03 -12.47 40.56
C PHE A 394 20.10 -11.30 40.91
N LEU A 395 19.39 -11.36 42.04
CA LEU A 395 18.37 -10.36 42.41
C LEU A 395 18.92 -9.01 42.90
N ASP A 396 20.04 -8.99 43.61
CA ASP A 396 20.59 -7.78 44.26
C ASP A 396 21.36 -6.87 43.30
N GLY A 397 21.66 -7.34 42.08
CA GLY A 397 22.35 -6.56 41.05
C GLY A 397 23.80 -6.18 41.39
N SER A 398 24.36 -6.67 42.50
CA SER A 398 25.60 -6.16 43.10
C SER A 398 26.91 -6.71 42.50
N GLU A 399 26.89 -7.77 41.69
CA GLU A 399 28.11 -8.34 41.07
C GLU A 399 27.96 -8.73 39.57
N GLY A 400 27.32 -7.88 38.77
CA GLY A 400 26.88 -8.30 37.41
C GLY A 400 25.59 -9.13 37.45
N GLY A 401 24.89 -9.03 38.58
CA GLY A 401 23.63 -9.66 38.92
C GLY A 401 22.48 -9.25 38.03
N ALA A 402 21.88 -10.25 37.43
CA ALA A 402 20.92 -10.12 36.36
C ALA A 402 19.48 -10.21 36.93
N GLY A 403 19.15 -9.28 37.83
CA GLY A 403 17.90 -9.30 38.61
C GLY A 403 16.68 -8.92 37.79
N SER A 404 15.63 -8.37 38.38
CA SER A 404 14.54 -7.76 37.61
C SER A 404 15.06 -6.76 36.58
N ALA A 405 16.25 -6.18 36.79
CA ALA A 405 17.01 -5.44 35.79
C ALA A 405 17.35 -6.24 34.52
N GLU A 406 17.79 -7.51 34.60
CA GLU A 406 18.01 -8.35 33.41
C GLU A 406 16.69 -8.76 32.77
N LEU A 407 15.68 -9.13 33.55
CA LEU A 407 14.35 -9.41 32.98
C LEU A 407 13.80 -8.16 32.26
N MET A 408 13.97 -6.98 32.85
CA MET A 408 13.62 -5.71 32.22
C MET A 408 14.51 -5.36 31.03
N LEU A 409 15.77 -5.79 31.02
CA LEU A 409 16.68 -5.67 29.88
C LEU A 409 16.27 -6.61 28.74
N VAL A 410 15.79 -7.81 29.05
CA VAL A 410 15.21 -8.73 28.05
C VAL A 410 13.92 -8.15 27.50
N VAL A 411 13.05 -7.60 28.36
CA VAL A 411 11.82 -6.92 27.93
C VAL A 411 12.16 -5.69 27.09
N SER A 412 13.14 -4.86 27.48
CA SER A 412 13.55 -3.69 26.70
C SER A 412 14.15 -4.10 25.36
N LYS A 413 14.99 -5.14 25.32
CA LYS A 413 15.55 -5.69 24.08
C LYS A 413 14.46 -6.27 23.17
N LEU A 414 13.45 -6.93 23.74
CA LEU A 414 12.30 -7.43 23.00
C LEU A 414 11.47 -6.27 22.44
N ILE A 415 11.26 -5.20 23.22
CA ILE A 415 10.61 -3.96 22.77
C ILE A 415 11.41 -3.31 21.64
N GLU A 416 12.74 -3.23 21.75
CA GLU A 416 13.61 -2.71 20.68
C GLU A 416 13.52 -3.55 19.41
N GLN A 417 13.48 -4.89 19.53
CA GLN A 417 13.27 -5.78 18.40
C GLN A 417 11.88 -5.57 17.78
N MET A 418 10.83 -5.52 18.59
CA MET A 418 9.47 -5.22 18.14
C MET A 418 9.41 -3.88 17.42
N ARG A 419 10.04 -2.84 17.97
CA ARG A 419 10.21 -1.52 17.34
C ARG A 419 10.87 -1.63 15.97
N GLY A 420 11.99 -2.34 15.87
CA GLY A 420 12.68 -2.56 14.59
C GLY A 420 11.80 -3.30 13.56
N TYR A 421 11.03 -4.30 13.98
CA TYR A 421 10.08 -5.01 13.10
C TYR A 421 8.91 -4.12 12.68
N VAL A 422 8.34 -3.34 13.60
CA VAL A 422 7.27 -2.38 13.30
C VAL A 422 7.77 -1.30 12.33
N GLU A 423 8.98 -0.79 12.54
CA GLU A 423 9.60 0.19 11.65
C GLU A 423 9.85 -0.37 10.25
N LEU A 424 10.35 -1.60 10.16
CA LEU A 424 10.56 -2.28 8.89
C LEU A 424 9.23 -2.53 8.17
N THR A 425 8.19 -2.98 8.87
CA THR A 425 6.89 -3.28 8.26
C THR A 425 6.17 -2.03 7.79
N ILE A 426 6.14 -0.96 8.59
CA ILE A 426 5.58 0.34 8.19
C ILE A 426 6.38 0.92 7.01
N GLY A 427 7.71 0.89 7.08
CA GLY A 427 8.58 1.36 6.01
C GLY A 427 8.37 0.60 4.69
N LEU A 428 8.28 -0.74 4.76
CA LEU A 428 8.00 -1.59 3.60
C LEU A 428 6.60 -1.34 3.03
N ALA A 429 5.59 -1.22 3.88
CA ALA A 429 4.21 -0.97 3.46
C ALA A 429 4.09 0.35 2.68
N HIS A 430 4.67 1.44 3.19
CA HIS A 430 4.66 2.72 2.48
C HIS A 430 5.51 2.72 1.21
N ALA A 431 6.63 1.98 1.19
CA ALA A 431 7.42 1.80 -0.03
C ALA A 431 6.61 1.05 -1.11
N LEU A 432 5.88 0.00 -0.73
CA LEU A 432 5.01 -0.76 -1.63
C LEU A 432 3.84 0.09 -2.12
N MET A 433 3.22 0.90 -1.26
CA MET A 433 2.14 1.82 -1.66
C MET A 433 2.64 2.86 -2.66
N SER A 434 3.80 3.49 -2.38
CA SER A 434 4.43 4.46 -3.29
C SER A 434 4.77 3.81 -4.64
N PHE A 435 5.27 2.57 -4.61
CA PHE A 435 5.51 1.78 -5.80
C PHE A 435 4.22 1.52 -6.59
N GLN A 436 3.14 1.09 -5.94
CA GLN A 436 1.84 0.84 -6.57
C GLN A 436 1.28 2.09 -7.27
N ILE A 437 1.48 3.28 -6.71
CA ILE A 437 1.06 4.55 -7.31
C ILE A 437 1.85 4.84 -8.61
N MET A 438 3.16 4.55 -8.64
CA MET A 438 4.04 4.81 -9.79
C MET A 438 3.96 3.76 -10.90
N VAL A 439 3.71 2.49 -10.55
CA VAL A 439 3.73 1.35 -11.47
C VAL A 439 2.86 1.56 -12.72
N PRO A 440 1.59 2.04 -12.61
CA PRO A 440 0.77 2.28 -13.78
C PRO A 440 1.37 3.26 -14.79
N ALA A 441 2.04 4.31 -14.32
CA ALA A 441 2.70 5.28 -15.18
C ALA A 441 3.95 4.66 -15.84
N ALA A 442 4.80 4.00 -15.06
CA ALA A 442 6.02 3.40 -15.56
C ALA A 442 5.77 2.31 -16.63
N ILE A 443 4.83 1.40 -16.36
CA ILE A 443 4.54 0.26 -17.26
C ILE A 443 3.81 0.71 -18.53
N SER A 444 3.02 1.79 -18.48
CA SER A 444 2.23 2.23 -19.63
C SER A 444 2.99 3.13 -20.62
N LEU A 445 4.04 3.82 -20.16
CA LEU A 445 4.72 4.86 -20.94
C LEU A 445 5.38 4.29 -22.21
N ALA A 446 6.34 3.37 -22.06
CA ALA A 446 7.10 2.89 -23.21
C ALA A 446 6.25 2.03 -24.17
N PRO A 447 5.39 1.09 -23.73
CA PRO A 447 4.53 0.35 -24.64
C PRO A 447 3.55 1.27 -25.38
N GLY A 448 3.05 2.32 -24.72
CA GLY A 448 2.22 3.34 -25.36
C GLY A 448 2.99 4.12 -26.43
N LEU A 449 4.22 4.55 -26.14
CA LEU A 449 5.07 5.25 -27.11
C LEU A 449 5.50 4.36 -28.28
N ILE A 450 5.90 3.10 -28.05
CA ILE A 450 6.24 2.15 -29.12
C ILE A 450 5.04 1.95 -30.04
N ARG A 451 3.84 1.79 -29.46
CA ARG A 451 2.61 1.69 -30.24
C ARG A 451 2.30 2.96 -31.01
N GLY A 452 2.48 4.13 -30.39
CA GLY A 452 2.35 5.42 -31.06
C GLY A 452 3.31 5.55 -32.24
N ALA A 453 4.56 5.12 -32.06
CA ALA A 453 5.58 5.08 -33.09
C ALA A 453 5.22 4.15 -34.25
N MET A 454 4.75 2.94 -33.98
CA MET A 454 4.26 2.04 -35.02
C MET A 454 3.13 2.66 -35.84
N ARG A 455 2.20 3.35 -35.18
CA ARG A 455 1.10 4.06 -35.85
C ARG A 455 1.60 5.23 -36.69
N ALA A 456 2.44 6.09 -36.13
CA ALA A 456 3.08 7.18 -36.88
C ALA A 456 3.85 6.65 -38.10
N LYS A 457 4.55 5.51 -37.94
CA LYS A 457 5.26 4.85 -39.04
C LYS A 457 4.33 4.30 -40.12
N THR A 458 3.14 3.82 -39.77
CA THR A 458 2.15 3.40 -40.79
C THR A 458 1.53 4.57 -41.55
N LEU A 459 1.42 5.74 -40.92
CA LEU A 459 0.92 6.96 -41.58
C LEU A 459 1.94 7.51 -42.57
N VAL A 460 3.19 7.58 -42.13
CA VAL A 460 4.30 8.15 -42.90
C VAL A 460 5.48 7.18 -42.85
N PRO A 461 5.45 6.07 -43.63
CA PRO A 461 6.50 5.05 -43.61
C PRO A 461 7.85 5.57 -44.11
N GLN A 462 7.84 6.74 -44.76
CA GLN A 462 9.02 7.43 -45.23
C GLN A 462 9.80 8.15 -44.11
N SER A 463 9.16 8.43 -42.97
CA SER A 463 9.83 9.12 -41.86
C SER A 463 10.69 8.16 -41.04
N SER A 464 11.90 8.59 -40.67
CA SER A 464 12.82 7.85 -39.82
C SER A 464 12.51 8.00 -38.32
N ILE A 465 11.90 9.12 -37.89
CA ILE A 465 11.64 9.41 -36.47
C ILE A 465 10.91 8.25 -35.78
N PRO A 466 9.75 7.76 -36.28
CA PRO A 466 9.04 6.70 -35.58
C PRO A 466 9.84 5.38 -35.55
N GLY A 467 10.64 5.13 -36.59
CA GLY A 467 11.52 3.96 -36.64
C GLY A 467 12.61 4.01 -35.57
N MET A 468 13.15 5.18 -35.25
CA MET A 468 14.11 5.35 -34.15
C MET A 468 13.48 5.04 -32.78
N PHE A 469 12.25 5.50 -32.52
CA PHE A 469 11.54 5.19 -31.27
C PHE A 469 11.28 3.68 -31.13
N ILE A 470 10.90 2.98 -32.20
CA ILE A 470 10.68 1.52 -32.19
C ILE A 470 11.96 0.76 -31.81
N LEU A 471 13.13 1.24 -32.24
CA LEU A 471 14.42 0.61 -31.94
C LEU A 471 14.96 0.95 -30.54
N MET A 472 14.86 2.22 -30.12
CA MET A 472 15.51 2.70 -28.91
C MET A 472 14.71 2.41 -27.63
N LEU A 473 13.39 2.47 -27.67
CA LEU A 473 12.56 2.33 -26.46
C LEU A 473 12.69 0.96 -25.77
N PRO A 474 12.79 -0.19 -26.47
CA PRO A 474 13.00 -1.48 -25.80
C PRO A 474 14.25 -1.52 -24.90
N TRP A 475 15.33 -0.87 -25.31
CA TRP A 475 16.58 -0.82 -24.53
C TRP A 475 16.44 -0.06 -23.21
N LEU A 476 15.59 0.97 -23.18
CA LEU A 476 15.31 1.72 -21.96
C LEU A 476 14.25 1.01 -21.09
N TYR A 477 13.26 0.40 -21.72
CA TYR A 477 12.11 -0.16 -21.03
C TYR A 477 12.37 -1.54 -20.42
N CYS A 478 13.01 -2.47 -21.14
CA CYS A 478 13.18 -3.85 -20.68
C CYS A 478 13.97 -3.93 -19.35
N PRO A 479 15.11 -3.23 -19.16
CA PRO A 479 15.81 -3.23 -17.88
C PRO A 479 14.97 -2.64 -16.74
N LEU A 480 14.20 -1.58 -17.02
CA LEU A 480 13.34 -0.93 -16.01
C LEU A 480 12.25 -1.89 -15.54
N VAL A 481 11.56 -2.57 -16.46
CA VAL A 481 10.54 -3.58 -16.13
C VAL A 481 11.17 -4.76 -15.42
N TRP A 482 12.37 -5.17 -15.82
CA TRP A 482 13.10 -6.23 -15.15
C TRP A 482 13.38 -5.90 -13.68
N CYS A 483 13.80 -4.65 -13.38
CA CYS A 483 13.96 -4.21 -12.00
C CYS A 483 12.66 -4.35 -11.18
N MET A 484 11.50 -4.04 -11.77
CA MET A 484 10.20 -4.22 -11.12
C MET A 484 9.86 -5.70 -10.89
N TYR A 485 10.07 -6.54 -11.90
CA TYR A 485 9.77 -7.97 -11.79
C TYR A 485 10.76 -8.71 -10.88
N ASN A 486 11.98 -8.20 -10.72
CA ASN A 486 12.95 -8.77 -9.80
C ASN A 486 12.48 -8.67 -8.33
N ILE A 487 11.74 -7.61 -7.97
CA ILE A 487 11.13 -7.50 -6.63
C ILE A 487 10.13 -8.64 -6.42
N ILE A 488 9.26 -8.88 -7.40
CA ILE A 488 8.28 -9.99 -7.36
C ILE A 488 8.99 -11.34 -7.29
N PHE A 489 10.08 -11.50 -8.06
CA PHE A 489 10.90 -12.71 -8.04
C PHE A 489 11.55 -12.96 -6.69
N GLN A 490 12.14 -11.94 -6.06
CA GLN A 490 12.76 -12.06 -4.74
C GLN A 490 11.75 -12.44 -3.65
N LEU A 491 10.49 -12.01 -3.78
CA LEU A 491 9.43 -12.36 -2.84
C LEU A 491 8.96 -13.81 -2.97
N LEU A 492 8.98 -14.39 -4.18
CA LEU A 492 8.36 -15.70 -4.44
C LEU A 492 9.37 -16.84 -4.71
N GLY A 493 10.60 -16.53 -5.12
CA GLY A 493 11.74 -17.48 -5.14
C GLY A 493 11.65 -18.68 -6.10
N ASN A 494 10.88 -18.63 -7.19
CA ASN A 494 10.66 -19.79 -8.09
C ASN A 494 11.27 -19.62 -9.50
N LEU A 495 11.96 -20.65 -9.99
CA LEU A 495 12.65 -20.64 -11.30
C LEU A 495 11.71 -20.57 -12.51
N ILE A 496 10.54 -21.22 -12.47
CA ILE A 496 9.59 -21.19 -13.59
C ILE A 496 8.96 -19.80 -13.70
N MET A 497 8.66 -19.20 -12.56
CA MET A 497 8.21 -17.81 -12.51
C MET A 497 9.29 -16.85 -13.01
N LEU A 498 10.56 -17.06 -12.64
CA LEU A 498 11.70 -16.29 -13.17
C LEU A 498 11.71 -16.29 -14.70
N MET A 499 11.57 -17.47 -15.32
CA MET A 499 11.53 -17.60 -16.78
C MET A 499 10.33 -16.85 -17.38
N GLY A 500 9.15 -16.97 -16.78
CA GLY A 500 7.96 -16.23 -17.20
C GLY A 500 8.14 -14.72 -17.14
N LEU A 501 8.65 -14.20 -16.01
CA LEU A 501 8.90 -12.78 -15.80
C LEU A 501 10.01 -12.24 -16.72
N LEU A 502 11.08 -13.01 -16.95
CA LEU A 502 12.17 -12.62 -17.85
C LEU A 502 11.67 -12.52 -19.30
N LEU A 503 10.90 -13.51 -19.77
CA LEU A 503 10.28 -13.45 -21.10
C LEU A 503 9.32 -12.27 -21.23
N LEU A 504 8.57 -11.94 -20.19
CA LEU A 504 7.63 -10.82 -20.20
C LEU A 504 8.35 -9.46 -20.20
N ALA A 505 9.41 -9.32 -19.40
CA ALA A 505 10.24 -8.10 -19.36
C ALA A 505 10.99 -7.85 -20.67
N TYR A 506 11.58 -8.90 -21.26
CA TYR A 506 12.39 -8.79 -22.48
C TYR A 506 11.62 -9.03 -23.78
N GLY A 507 10.33 -9.38 -23.72
CA GLY A 507 9.46 -9.51 -24.91
C GLY A 507 9.53 -8.32 -25.88
N PRO A 508 9.55 -7.06 -25.42
CA PRO A 508 9.70 -5.89 -26.30
C PRO A 508 11.01 -5.83 -27.09
N MET A 509 12.07 -6.56 -26.72
CA MET A 509 13.31 -6.64 -27.52
C MET A 509 13.08 -7.24 -28.91
N THR A 510 11.99 -7.97 -29.10
CA THR A 510 11.56 -8.42 -30.44
C THR A 510 11.37 -7.25 -31.41
N TYR A 511 10.88 -6.09 -30.95
CA TYR A 511 10.77 -4.89 -31.78
C TYR A 511 12.13 -4.39 -32.26
N PHE A 512 13.16 -4.46 -31.41
CA PHE A 512 14.52 -4.06 -31.77
C PHE A 512 15.12 -5.03 -32.80
N VAL A 513 15.08 -6.34 -32.54
CA VAL A 513 15.65 -7.37 -33.44
C VAL A 513 14.98 -7.32 -34.82
N LEU A 514 13.64 -7.32 -34.85
CA LEU A 514 12.89 -7.24 -36.10
C LEU A 514 13.04 -5.86 -36.76
N GLY A 515 13.13 -4.80 -35.96
CA GLY A 515 13.35 -3.44 -36.44
C GLY A 515 14.67 -3.30 -37.19
N LEU A 516 15.75 -3.90 -36.67
CA LEU A 516 17.05 -3.97 -37.34
C LEU A 516 16.97 -4.83 -38.61
N HIS A 517 16.40 -6.03 -38.51
CA HIS A 517 16.26 -6.95 -39.64
C HIS A 517 15.53 -6.31 -40.83
N PHE A 518 14.41 -5.65 -40.58
CA PHE A 518 13.62 -4.99 -41.62
C PHE A 518 14.08 -3.56 -41.97
N ASN A 519 15.13 -3.06 -41.31
CA ASN A 519 15.61 -1.67 -41.42
C ASN A 519 14.48 -0.64 -41.23
N VAL A 520 13.75 -0.71 -40.11
CA VAL A 520 12.53 0.10 -39.89
C VAL A 520 12.80 1.60 -39.88
N THR A 521 14.02 2.02 -39.59
CA THR A 521 14.46 3.43 -39.69
C THR A 521 14.52 3.96 -41.11
N LYS A 522 14.67 3.08 -42.11
CA LYS A 522 14.73 3.49 -43.52
C LYS A 522 13.33 3.79 -44.07
N PRO A 523 13.22 4.64 -45.10
CA PRO A 523 11.99 4.85 -45.82
C PRO A 523 11.52 3.53 -46.47
N MET A 524 10.24 3.20 -46.35
CA MET A 524 9.67 1.94 -46.85
C MET A 524 8.31 2.12 -47.50
N THR A 525 7.89 1.14 -48.30
CA THR A 525 6.56 1.12 -48.93
C THR A 525 5.48 0.67 -47.94
N ASP A 526 4.23 1.09 -48.18
CA ASP A 526 3.07 0.73 -47.35
C ASP A 526 2.91 -0.80 -47.23
N HIS A 527 3.14 -1.55 -48.33
CA HIS A 527 3.10 -3.02 -48.32
C HIS A 527 4.17 -3.62 -47.41
N LYS A 528 5.42 -3.16 -47.52
CA LYS A 528 6.52 -3.67 -46.68
C LYS A 528 6.24 -3.38 -45.21
N MET A 529 5.75 -2.18 -44.89
CA MET A 529 5.37 -1.81 -43.52
C MET A 529 4.30 -2.74 -42.94
N ARG A 530 3.27 -3.09 -43.73
CA ARG A 530 2.25 -4.07 -43.30
C ARG A 530 2.88 -5.42 -42.95
N GLN A 531 3.77 -5.92 -43.80
CA GLN A 531 4.45 -7.20 -43.57
C GLN A 531 5.27 -7.14 -42.27
N VAL A 532 6.03 -6.07 -42.04
CA VAL A 532 6.81 -5.87 -40.81
C VAL A 532 5.91 -5.93 -39.57
N LEU A 533 4.77 -5.24 -39.59
CA LEU A 533 3.84 -5.24 -38.46
C LEU A 533 3.20 -6.59 -38.20
N THR A 534 2.85 -7.34 -39.25
CA THR A 534 2.32 -8.70 -39.09
C THR A 534 3.33 -9.60 -38.40
N TRP A 535 4.61 -9.55 -38.81
CA TRP A 535 5.68 -10.30 -38.17
C TRP A 535 5.93 -9.86 -36.73
N MET A 536 6.03 -8.55 -36.47
CA MET A 536 6.21 -8.03 -35.11
C MET A 536 5.08 -8.49 -34.18
N ASN A 537 3.83 -8.39 -34.62
CA ASN A 537 2.68 -8.81 -33.81
C ASN A 537 2.69 -10.33 -33.56
N TYR A 538 3.03 -11.13 -34.57
CA TYR A 538 3.13 -12.58 -34.43
C TYR A 538 4.16 -13.00 -33.37
N TYR A 539 5.38 -12.46 -33.44
CA TYR A 539 6.42 -12.78 -32.45
C TYR A 539 6.04 -12.32 -31.05
N ILE A 540 5.43 -11.15 -30.90
CA ILE A 540 5.03 -10.65 -29.58
C ILE A 540 3.94 -11.50 -28.95
N ILE A 541 2.93 -11.91 -29.74
CA ILE A 541 1.91 -12.85 -29.26
C ILE A 541 2.57 -14.15 -28.82
N MET A 542 3.47 -14.72 -29.63
CA MET A 542 4.19 -15.94 -29.28
C MET A 542 4.98 -15.79 -27.96
N TYR A 543 5.80 -14.75 -27.81
CA TYR A 543 6.59 -14.50 -26.59
C TYR A 543 5.70 -14.30 -25.36
N THR A 544 4.65 -13.48 -25.48
CA THR A 544 3.74 -13.21 -24.35
C THR A 544 2.92 -14.44 -23.98
N SER A 545 2.48 -15.25 -24.95
CA SER A 545 1.80 -16.52 -24.67
C SER A 545 2.68 -17.48 -23.87
N VAL A 546 3.95 -17.66 -24.26
CA VAL A 546 4.88 -18.52 -23.51
C VAL A 546 5.12 -17.98 -22.09
N ALA A 547 5.33 -16.67 -21.95
CA ALA A 547 5.51 -16.02 -20.65
C ALA A 547 4.30 -16.24 -19.72
N TYR A 548 3.09 -16.02 -20.22
CA TYR A 548 1.87 -16.25 -19.45
C TYR A 548 1.65 -17.73 -19.13
N SER A 549 1.98 -18.65 -20.04
CA SER A 549 1.93 -20.08 -19.74
C SER A 549 2.85 -20.47 -18.58
N CYS A 550 4.06 -19.91 -18.50
CA CYS A 550 4.96 -20.12 -17.35
C CYS A 550 4.37 -19.57 -16.04
N ILE A 551 3.78 -18.38 -16.08
CA ILE A 551 3.16 -17.75 -14.89
C ILE A 551 1.93 -18.54 -14.43
N VAL A 552 1.05 -18.93 -15.36
CA VAL A 552 -0.13 -19.76 -15.07
C VAL A 552 0.31 -21.11 -14.50
N TYR A 553 1.33 -21.74 -15.10
CA TYR A 553 1.87 -22.99 -14.57
C TYR A 553 2.37 -22.82 -13.13
N PHE A 554 3.13 -21.75 -12.85
CA PHE A 554 3.57 -21.43 -11.49
C PHE A 554 2.39 -21.30 -10.51
N ILE A 555 1.35 -20.53 -10.88
CA ILE A 555 0.18 -20.30 -10.02
C ILE A 555 -0.57 -21.60 -9.68
N PHE A 556 -0.71 -22.52 -10.64
CA PHE A 556 -1.53 -23.72 -10.45
C PHE A 556 -0.77 -24.95 -9.94
N PHE A 557 0.53 -25.08 -10.21
CA PHE A 557 1.27 -26.32 -9.99
C PHE A 557 2.38 -26.25 -8.93
N THR A 558 2.60 -25.09 -8.29
CA THR A 558 3.61 -24.96 -7.23
C THR A 558 3.00 -24.87 -5.85
N ASP A 559 3.70 -25.41 -4.84
CA ASP A 559 3.30 -25.37 -3.42
C ASP A 559 3.26 -23.94 -2.84
N ALA A 560 3.67 -22.93 -3.62
CA ALA A 560 3.56 -21.52 -3.27
C ALA A 560 2.11 -21.01 -3.17
N ARG A 561 1.11 -21.88 -3.36
CA ARG A 561 -0.31 -21.54 -3.32
C ARG A 561 -0.71 -20.83 -2.02
N GLU A 562 -0.21 -21.25 -0.85
CA GLU A 562 -0.57 -20.60 0.42
C GLU A 562 -0.02 -19.17 0.50
N LEU A 563 1.22 -18.96 0.08
CA LEU A 563 1.84 -17.64 0.00
C LEU A 563 1.10 -16.75 -1.01
N ILE A 564 0.76 -17.29 -2.18
CA ILE A 564 -0.01 -16.61 -3.21
C ILE A 564 -1.41 -16.28 -2.70
N GLU A 565 -2.09 -17.20 -2.01
CA GLU A 565 -3.41 -16.94 -1.43
C GLU A 565 -3.35 -15.84 -0.36
N ASN A 566 -2.29 -15.78 0.45
CA ASN A 566 -2.09 -14.71 1.43
C ASN A 566 -1.77 -13.37 0.75
N ALA A 567 -0.92 -13.36 -0.28
CA ALA A 567 -0.68 -12.14 -1.08
C ALA A 567 -1.94 -11.70 -1.85
N LEU A 568 -2.69 -12.65 -2.42
CA LEU A 568 -3.95 -12.39 -3.11
C LEU A 568 -5.06 -11.97 -2.16
N LYS A 569 -5.00 -12.33 -0.87
CA LYS A 569 -5.92 -11.80 0.16
C LYS A 569 -5.76 -10.30 0.33
N GLU A 570 -4.58 -9.72 0.15
CA GLU A 570 -4.42 -8.26 0.09
C GLU A 570 -4.97 -7.69 -1.23
N PHE A 571 -4.80 -8.40 -2.35
CA PHE A 571 -5.46 -8.06 -3.62
C PHE A 571 -6.97 -8.38 -3.65
N LYS A 572 -7.57 -8.93 -2.58
CA LYS A 572 -9.01 -9.23 -2.53
C LYS A 572 -9.87 -7.98 -2.56
N ASN A 573 -9.32 -6.77 -2.45
CA ASN A 573 -10.09 -5.59 -2.80
C ASN A 573 -10.18 -5.49 -4.33
N PRO A 574 -11.27 -5.99 -4.98
CA PRO A 574 -11.36 -5.98 -6.43
C PRO A 574 -11.34 -4.55 -6.98
N GLN A 575 -11.74 -3.57 -6.16
CA GLN A 575 -11.75 -2.16 -6.54
C GLN A 575 -10.33 -1.66 -6.75
N LEU A 576 -9.37 -2.03 -5.89
CA LEU A 576 -7.96 -1.65 -6.04
C LEU A 576 -7.34 -2.29 -7.30
N ALA A 577 -7.56 -3.59 -7.51
CA ALA A 577 -7.06 -4.28 -8.69
C ALA A 577 -7.62 -3.68 -10.00
N LEU A 578 -8.93 -3.38 -10.01
CA LEU A 578 -9.57 -2.69 -11.14
C LEU A 578 -9.05 -1.25 -11.29
N ALA A 579 -8.83 -0.51 -10.19
CA ALA A 579 -8.28 0.83 -10.24
C ALA A 579 -6.90 0.85 -10.89
N ILE A 580 -6.02 -0.09 -10.50
CA ILE A 580 -4.69 -0.27 -11.09
C ILE A 580 -4.81 -0.61 -12.59
N LEU A 581 -5.69 -1.56 -12.96
CA LEU A 581 -5.90 -1.96 -14.35
C LEU A 581 -6.39 -0.80 -15.22
N PHE A 582 -7.42 -0.08 -14.78
CA PHE A 582 -7.95 1.10 -15.50
C PHE A 582 -6.94 2.25 -15.54
N SER A 583 -6.13 2.42 -14.48
CA SER A 583 -5.03 3.39 -14.44
C SER A 583 -3.95 3.05 -15.46
N ILE A 584 -3.55 1.78 -15.59
CA ILE A 584 -2.60 1.32 -16.62
C ILE A 584 -3.19 1.56 -18.01
N LEU A 585 -4.43 1.14 -18.23
CA LEU A 585 -5.09 1.21 -19.53
C LEU A 585 -5.30 2.65 -20.01
N SER A 586 -5.76 3.53 -19.13
CA SER A 586 -5.94 4.96 -19.44
C SER A 586 -4.61 5.62 -19.80
N LYS A 587 -3.57 5.45 -18.98
CA LYS A 587 -2.23 6.03 -19.22
C LYS A 587 -1.58 5.46 -20.48
N TYR A 588 -1.80 4.18 -20.77
CA TYR A 588 -1.34 3.54 -22.00
C TYR A 588 -1.99 4.17 -23.24
N LEU A 589 -3.30 4.42 -23.19
CA LEU A 589 -4.03 5.07 -24.27
C LEU A 589 -3.64 6.54 -24.44
N TYR A 590 -3.52 7.31 -23.36
CA TYR A 590 -3.04 8.68 -23.41
C TYR A 590 -1.64 8.76 -24.02
N THR A 591 -0.73 7.87 -23.60
CA THR A 591 0.64 7.86 -24.13
C THR A 591 0.68 7.42 -25.58
N THR A 592 -0.16 6.46 -25.99
CA THR A 592 -0.29 6.08 -27.40
C THR A 592 -0.78 7.26 -28.23
N LEU A 593 -1.84 7.93 -27.77
CA LEU A 593 -2.41 9.08 -28.46
C LEU A 593 -1.41 10.22 -28.58
N MET A 594 -0.81 10.63 -27.45
CA MET A 594 0.20 11.68 -27.38
C MET A 594 1.44 11.33 -28.20
N GLY A 595 1.88 10.07 -28.22
CA GLY A 595 3.01 9.60 -29.01
C GLY A 595 2.77 9.72 -30.51
N VAL A 596 1.58 9.35 -31.01
CA VAL A 596 1.21 9.57 -32.42
C VAL A 596 1.17 11.06 -32.72
N ASP A 597 0.48 11.81 -31.87
CA ASP A 597 0.23 13.24 -32.06
C ASP A 597 1.54 14.06 -32.08
N PHE A 598 2.47 13.76 -31.17
CA PHE A 598 3.81 14.33 -31.13
C PHE A 598 4.60 14.00 -32.40
N MET A 599 4.68 12.72 -32.80
CA MET A 599 5.47 12.33 -33.97
C MET A 599 4.88 12.88 -35.28
N VAL A 600 3.56 12.94 -35.42
CA VAL A 600 2.90 13.56 -36.59
C VAL A 600 3.20 15.06 -36.64
N HIS A 601 3.18 15.75 -35.49
CA HIS A 601 3.53 17.16 -35.41
C HIS A 601 4.99 17.41 -35.84
N GLU A 602 5.94 16.65 -35.30
CA GLU A 602 7.36 16.76 -35.65
C GLU A 602 7.61 16.46 -37.14
N ILE A 603 6.96 15.44 -37.70
CA ILE A 603 7.06 15.12 -39.13
C ILE A 603 6.51 16.27 -39.99
N ALA A 604 5.40 16.89 -39.58
CA ALA A 604 4.82 18.02 -40.29
C ALA A 604 5.73 19.27 -40.24
N GLU A 605 6.32 19.57 -39.07
CA GLU A 605 7.28 20.67 -38.92
C GLU A 605 8.58 20.41 -39.69
N GLN A 606 9.13 19.19 -39.66
CA GLN A 606 10.27 18.82 -40.49
C GLN A 606 9.98 19.04 -41.97
N ARG A 607 8.78 18.64 -42.44
CA ARG A 607 8.41 18.88 -43.83
C ARG A 607 8.34 20.36 -44.16
N ARG A 608 7.80 21.17 -43.25
CA ARG A 608 7.72 22.61 -43.43
C ARG A 608 9.10 23.22 -43.64
N TRP A 609 10.08 22.81 -42.84
CA TRP A 609 11.47 23.25 -42.99
C TRP A 609 12.13 22.73 -44.27
N GLU A 610 11.91 21.47 -44.65
CA GLU A 610 12.40 20.93 -45.93
C GLU A 610 11.86 21.74 -47.13
N THR A 611 10.57 22.04 -47.13
CA THR A 611 9.95 22.85 -48.17
C THR A 611 10.55 24.25 -48.19
N TYR A 612 10.65 24.90 -47.03
CA TYR A 612 11.26 26.23 -46.91
C TYR A 612 12.70 26.27 -47.43
N LEU A 613 13.54 25.29 -47.06
CA LEU A 613 14.92 25.19 -47.53
C LEU A 613 15.01 24.94 -49.04
N SER A 614 14.06 24.20 -49.62
CA SER A 614 14.05 23.88 -51.05
C SER A 614 13.50 24.99 -51.95
N THR A 615 12.52 25.76 -51.46
CA THR A 615 11.82 26.78 -52.27
C THR A 615 12.19 28.21 -51.88
N GLY A 616 12.82 28.42 -50.72
CA GLY A 616 13.01 29.73 -50.10
C GLY A 616 11.73 30.35 -49.54
N VAL A 617 10.58 29.66 -49.64
CA VAL A 617 9.25 30.19 -49.26
C VAL A 617 8.63 29.32 -48.18
N MET A 618 8.21 29.95 -47.08
CA MET A 618 7.46 29.28 -46.03
C MET A 618 6.10 28.84 -46.59
N PRO A 619 5.70 27.56 -46.53
CA PRO A 619 4.54 27.03 -47.25
C PRO A 619 3.16 27.63 -46.86
N PHE A 620 3.12 28.51 -45.87
CA PHE A 620 1.90 29.19 -45.40
C PHE A 620 1.97 30.73 -45.48
N ALA A 621 3.07 31.28 -46.01
CA ALA A 621 3.13 32.67 -46.44
C ALA A 621 2.73 32.71 -47.93
N ASP A 622 1.42 32.73 -48.21
CA ASP A 622 0.81 32.95 -49.53
C ASP A 622 1.43 32.20 -50.73
N VAL A 623 1.34 30.87 -50.71
CA VAL A 623 1.62 30.02 -51.89
C VAL A 623 0.44 30.09 -52.87
N ARG A 624 0.23 31.23 -53.53
CA ARG A 624 -0.71 31.32 -54.66
C ARG A 624 -0.06 31.33 -56.04
N LYS A 625 1.27 31.46 -56.18
CA LYS A 625 1.93 31.54 -57.51
C LYS A 625 3.41 31.12 -57.54
N LEU A 626 3.74 29.82 -57.54
CA LEU A 626 5.10 29.37 -57.88
C LEU A 626 5.05 28.18 -58.85
N HIS A 627 5.53 28.43 -60.08
CA HIS A 627 5.74 27.43 -61.13
C HIS A 627 7.10 26.75 -60.91
N MET A 628 7.11 25.46 -60.57
CA MET A 628 8.32 24.62 -60.58
C MET A 628 8.60 24.08 -62.00
N SER A 629 9.88 24.03 -62.38
CA SER A 629 10.34 23.54 -63.70
C SER A 629 10.26 22.01 -63.86
N ASP A 630 10.26 21.58 -65.13
CA ASP A 630 9.88 20.24 -65.57
C ASP A 630 10.94 19.14 -65.45
N GLU A 631 12.21 19.47 -65.17
CA GLU A 631 13.30 18.48 -65.12
C GLU A 631 13.57 17.87 -63.75
N ALA A 632 13.23 18.54 -62.64
CA ALA A 632 13.38 18.00 -61.27
C ALA A 632 12.33 16.91 -60.93
N ARG A 633 11.60 16.46 -61.94
CA ARG A 633 10.22 16.06 -61.80
C ARG A 633 10.10 14.53 -61.93
N ASP A 634 10.64 13.79 -62.90
CA ASP A 634 10.08 12.44 -63.19
C ASP A 634 10.51 11.20 -62.37
N GLY A 635 11.73 11.05 -61.87
CA GLY A 635 12.12 9.84 -61.10
C GLY A 635 11.78 9.91 -59.61
N VAL A 636 11.88 11.11 -59.06
CA VAL A 636 11.57 11.44 -57.67
C VAL A 636 10.07 11.76 -57.52
N LYS A 637 9.35 12.20 -58.58
CA LYS A 637 7.90 12.49 -58.55
C LYS A 637 7.06 11.36 -58.00
N ARG A 638 7.30 10.10 -58.33
CA ARG A 638 6.28 9.08 -57.97
C ARG A 638 6.24 8.82 -56.46
N LEU A 639 7.41 8.78 -55.83
CA LEU A 639 7.53 8.62 -54.38
C LEU A 639 7.45 9.95 -53.63
N MET A 640 7.93 11.06 -54.22
CA MET A 640 7.71 12.39 -53.65
C MET A 640 6.27 12.82 -53.77
N TYR A 641 5.56 12.68 -54.88
CA TYR A 641 4.19 13.21 -55.06
C TYR A 641 3.18 12.64 -54.06
N GLU A 642 3.22 11.33 -53.78
CA GLU A 642 2.38 10.76 -52.73
C GLU A 642 2.84 11.16 -51.33
N ARG A 643 4.16 11.27 -51.11
CA ARG A 643 4.75 11.74 -49.85
C ARG A 643 4.45 13.22 -49.58
N THR A 644 4.63 14.10 -50.56
CA THR A 644 4.34 15.54 -50.50
C THR A 644 2.87 15.75 -50.33
N ALA A 645 2.01 15.08 -51.10
CA ALA A 645 0.56 15.25 -50.94
C ALA A 645 0.10 14.90 -49.52
N ARG A 646 0.58 13.79 -48.93
CA ARG A 646 0.27 13.42 -47.53
C ARG A 646 0.87 14.40 -46.52
N LEU A 647 2.13 14.78 -46.68
CA LEU A 647 2.81 15.68 -45.73
C LEU A 647 2.31 17.12 -45.79
N ASP A 648 2.00 17.64 -46.98
CA ASP A 648 1.45 18.99 -47.19
C ASP A 648 0.02 19.10 -46.66
N GLU A 649 -0.73 17.99 -46.66
CA GLU A 649 -2.06 17.91 -46.04
C GLU A 649 -1.97 17.81 -44.51
N LEU A 650 -1.05 17.00 -43.97
CA LEU A 650 -0.77 16.98 -42.53
C LEU A 650 -0.31 18.34 -42.01
N ALA A 651 0.60 19.01 -42.73
CA ALA A 651 1.07 20.34 -42.38
C ALA A 651 -0.05 21.38 -42.41
N ARG A 652 -1.01 21.27 -43.34
CA ARG A 652 -2.22 22.09 -43.37
C ARG A 652 -3.10 21.87 -42.13
N ILE A 653 -3.39 20.61 -41.79
CA ILE A 653 -4.23 20.27 -40.62
C ILE A 653 -3.58 20.74 -39.31
N VAL A 654 -2.27 20.60 -39.19
CA VAL A 654 -1.51 21.04 -38.00
C VAL A 654 -1.51 22.57 -37.86
N ASN A 655 -1.44 23.30 -38.97
CA ASN A 655 -1.31 24.76 -38.99
C ASN A 655 -2.61 25.55 -39.09
N ASP A 656 -3.78 24.89 -39.13
CA ASP A 656 -5.08 25.55 -39.23
C ASP A 656 -5.43 26.33 -37.94
N LYS A 657 -4.70 27.44 -37.73
CA LYS A 657 -4.88 28.45 -36.68
C LYS A 657 -5.80 29.57 -37.16
N THR A 658 -6.22 29.57 -38.42
CA THR A 658 -6.80 30.73 -39.11
C THR A 658 -8.20 30.54 -39.67
N ALA A 659 -8.84 29.37 -39.50
CA ALA A 659 -10.27 29.21 -39.79
C ALA A 659 -11.15 29.64 -38.60
N SER A 660 -11.08 30.92 -38.24
CA SER A 660 -12.12 31.68 -37.52
C SER A 660 -11.93 33.16 -37.74
#